data_AF-A0A358I287-F1
#
_entry.id   AF-A0A358I287-F1
#
_cell.length_a   1.000
_cell.length_b   1.000
_cell.length_c   1.000
_cell.angle_alpha   90.00
_cell.angle_beta   90.00
_cell.angle_gamma   90.00
#
_symmetry.space_group_name_H-M   'P 1'
#
loop_
_entity.id
_entity.type
_entity.pdbx_description
1 polymer ?
#
loop_
_entity_poly.entity_id
_entity_poly.type
_entity_poly.pdbx_seq_one_letter_code
_entity_poly.pdbx_strand_id
1 'polypeptide(L)'
;MVSIHMTMVDFEMSSKMALYLHRGFFRKAPAPERESGFCCARRLRGIVLAASVFFIAPFAASAATILDGVTIAASETWDIAGSPYVIRDEVSVGTGATLTMLSGVVVKFEDGAMLTADGSVEALGTASEPVIFTSIYDDAAGGDTNGDGGATSPTSFDPWGLNFYGAARMPVSTFRHTTIRNSQYGAYVSGAKLSLKQATFEESDNGFYVDGAGMLSVADSTLGGTDGDLVAADGESYVEVSNSVMRDVFSGDVFGLYSGSFLLLFESRIEDIGFGSAVGLYSAHATTSQSVISGGMDSALEPYDGSSLTILDTTIEDFSGTAVYPYESRVIVQDSIIRGNDYGVYVSGDESEVTISDSVIADNASYGVYDEGGAPTDARGNFWGDASGPFHSDLNPDGLGNEIYGGVLFEPWLLTDPFTPPPACCSSVAFIPGIKGSRLYKEIGDSENQLWEPNRNADVEKLLMDESGASLDPDIYTRDVIGRAFGMFDVYSGFIDFMDGLVLDGTIVGWRALPYDWRLAPDEVVQKGVETGGGNISYLSPVPEGELPFMIKEIEELAAVSQNGKVTLVTHSNGGLVAKSLLARLETLKALGESDLLDKIDRVIMVAAPQLGTPSTIAAMLHGDGEHMLGGFFLNKQTARVFAENLPGAYALLPSTRYFEIVSDPVVTFSDDITSAANFGAYAPDISSFAELGQFFLAILDGRSDPAFGDTATPNILNPALLDSAESFHAAADAYVPPPHIKVVEIAGWGLDTPKGIRYDAKPVCPIFCDEYELVREELATLEGDGTVVYPSVIESGGESFYLNLPTYNRARGESRNHMNVMSVGVLQEFTNNLLADNPTVPEFISSEKPELLPSQSSLKLSVYSPITIDAYDSTNLHTGLIPSPIPDSDLTFFEEKIPNSYYKEFGEGKTVGLDGSDTYRIVMNGTGYGTFTFEKKEFSEDGAATTTTFTDLPVTPLTVAEVEVLPDATTTVIKLDSDGDGDTDFTLRPSDTFDPVLFLNSLKLFVYSLDLPPKIERYFIKWIDKVIKGIEKGKIKGVEKKLKQAIKKLSHHKGHFKKIPNEDLNSIIIMLNQLLVNLK
;
A
#
# COMPACT_ATOMS: atom_id res chain seq x y z
N MET A 1 -40.53 -28.75 22.12
CA MET A 1 -41.78 -28.02 21.80
C MET A 1 -41.66 -27.63 20.33
N VAL A 2 -42.25 -28.42 19.41
CA VAL A 2 -43.51 -28.11 18.68
C VAL A 2 -43.36 -26.79 17.89
N SER A 3 -43.36 -26.71 16.55
CA SER A 3 -44.13 -27.44 15.53
C SER A 3 -43.51 -27.24 14.11
N ILE A 4 -43.26 -28.30 13.31
CA ILE A 4 -44.07 -28.83 12.17
C ILE A 4 -43.60 -28.23 10.81
N HIS A 5 -42.81 -28.96 9.99
CA HIS A 5 -43.19 -29.96 8.92
C HIS A 5 -43.61 -29.28 7.59
N MET A 6 -43.32 -29.75 6.36
CA MET A 6 -42.70 -30.97 5.82
C MET A 6 -42.48 -30.77 4.29
N THR A 7 -41.35 -31.27 3.78
CA THR A 7 -41.09 -32.03 2.53
C THR A 7 -41.71 -31.68 1.15
N MET A 8 -40.79 -31.54 0.18
CA MET A 8 -40.60 -32.24 -1.12
C MET A 8 -41.82 -32.69 -1.96
N VAL A 9 -41.74 -32.51 -3.29
CA VAL A 9 -41.52 -33.58 -4.30
C VAL A 9 -41.52 -32.97 -5.73
N ASP A 10 -40.57 -33.43 -6.55
CA ASP A 10 -40.34 -33.20 -7.99
C ASP A 10 -41.52 -33.58 -8.91
N PHE A 11 -41.55 -33.05 -10.15
CA PHE A 11 -41.52 -33.85 -11.40
C PHE A 11 -41.58 -32.98 -12.68
N GLU A 12 -40.54 -33.15 -13.50
CA GLU A 12 -40.43 -33.20 -14.97
C GLU A 12 -41.58 -32.84 -15.94
N MET A 13 -41.12 -32.28 -17.07
CA MET A 13 -41.32 -32.71 -18.48
C MET A 13 -42.15 -31.86 -19.46
N SER A 14 -41.50 -31.70 -20.64
CA SER A 14 -42.04 -31.60 -22.02
C SER A 14 -42.54 -30.23 -22.50
N SER A 15 -41.84 -29.50 -23.38
CA SER A 15 -41.49 -29.73 -24.81
C SER A 15 -42.55 -29.28 -25.85
N LYS A 16 -42.04 -28.52 -26.84
CA LYS A 16 -42.44 -28.37 -28.27
C LYS A 16 -43.53 -27.36 -28.70
N MET A 17 -43.04 -26.22 -29.22
CA MET A 17 -43.10 -25.77 -30.63
C MET A 17 -44.39 -26.01 -31.46
N ALA A 18 -44.96 -24.93 -32.04
CA ALA A 18 -45.31 -24.86 -33.48
C ALA A 18 -45.78 -23.46 -33.93
N LEU A 19 -45.20 -23.00 -35.04
CA LEU A 19 -45.55 -21.86 -35.90
C LEU A 19 -46.95 -21.97 -36.52
N TYR A 20 -47.60 -20.83 -36.82
CA TYR A 20 -48.55 -20.71 -37.95
C TYR A 20 -48.67 -19.26 -38.47
N LEU A 21 -48.47 -19.08 -39.78
CA LEU A 21 -48.66 -17.85 -40.57
C LEU A 21 -49.98 -17.95 -41.36
N HIS A 22 -50.80 -16.88 -41.41
CA HIS A 22 -51.38 -16.35 -42.67
C HIS A 22 -52.25 -15.07 -42.56
N ARG A 23 -51.84 -14.05 -43.34
CA ARG A 23 -52.59 -13.13 -44.25
C ARG A 23 -53.93 -12.48 -43.85
N GLY A 24 -54.04 -11.17 -44.11
CA GLY A 24 -55.29 -10.54 -44.61
C GLY A 24 -55.47 -9.02 -44.44
N PHE A 25 -55.15 -8.25 -45.49
CA PHE A 25 -55.43 -6.82 -45.82
C PHE A 25 -56.68 -6.12 -45.22
N PHE A 26 -56.59 -4.81 -44.89
CA PHE A 26 -57.20 -3.66 -45.64
C PHE A 26 -57.13 -2.27 -44.92
N ARG A 27 -56.48 -1.30 -45.60
CA ARG A 27 -56.78 0.15 -45.83
C ARG A 27 -56.77 1.27 -44.74
N LYS A 28 -55.78 2.17 -44.92
CA LYS A 28 -55.79 3.65 -45.20
C LYS A 28 -56.28 4.70 -44.15
N ALA A 29 -55.30 5.44 -43.60
CA ALA A 29 -55.05 6.92 -43.53
C ALA A 29 -56.14 7.90 -43.01
N PRO A 30 -55.86 9.16 -42.54
CA PRO A 30 -54.61 9.96 -42.67
C PRO A 30 -54.17 10.83 -41.44
N ALA A 31 -53.03 11.53 -41.57
CA ALA A 31 -52.54 12.70 -40.80
C ALA A 31 -53.29 14.02 -41.20
N PRO A 32 -52.88 15.30 -40.96
CA PRO A 32 -51.78 15.93 -40.17
C PRO A 32 -52.14 17.31 -39.48
N GLU A 33 -51.10 18.04 -39.01
CA GLU A 33 -50.90 19.53 -39.00
C GLU A 33 -51.31 20.50 -37.84
N ARG A 34 -50.27 21.23 -37.37
CA ARG A 34 -50.09 22.71 -37.19
C ARG A 34 -50.62 23.52 -35.97
N GLU A 35 -49.64 24.30 -35.45
CA GLU A 35 -49.67 25.74 -35.11
C GLU A 35 -50.05 26.26 -33.70
N SER A 36 -49.00 26.67 -32.96
CA SER A 36 -48.73 28.00 -32.35
C SER A 36 -49.78 28.79 -31.54
N GLY A 37 -49.33 29.34 -30.40
CA GLY A 37 -49.64 30.75 -30.06
C GLY A 37 -49.97 31.11 -28.59
N PHE A 38 -48.95 31.60 -27.86
CA PHE A 38 -48.93 32.81 -27.00
C PHE A 38 -50.13 33.17 -26.07
N CYS A 39 -49.87 33.46 -24.77
CA CYS A 39 -49.48 34.80 -24.25
C CYS A 39 -49.89 35.07 -22.77
N CYS A 40 -48.96 35.69 -22.02
CA CYS A 40 -49.11 36.68 -20.90
C CYS A 40 -49.77 36.27 -19.55
N ALA A 41 -49.38 36.76 -18.36
CA ALA A 41 -48.26 37.60 -17.90
C ALA A 41 -48.33 37.86 -16.36
N ARG A 42 -47.14 38.04 -15.73
CA ARG A 42 -46.77 38.90 -14.56
C ARG A 42 -47.24 38.52 -13.13
N ARG A 43 -46.51 38.79 -12.03
CA ARG A 43 -45.08 39.01 -11.63
C ARG A 43 -45.11 39.51 -10.17
N LEU A 44 -44.22 39.05 -9.28
CA LEU A 44 -43.52 39.87 -8.26
C LEU A 44 -42.32 39.10 -7.67
N ARG A 45 -41.27 39.83 -7.27
CA ARG A 45 -39.82 39.53 -7.36
C ARG A 45 -39.08 39.53 -6.01
N GLY A 46 -37.94 38.83 -6.01
CA GLY A 46 -36.61 39.19 -5.44
C GLY A 46 -35.73 37.93 -5.42
N ILE A 47 -34.68 37.67 -6.24
CA ILE A 47 -33.43 38.37 -6.68
C ILE A 47 -32.55 38.71 -5.47
N VAL A 48 -31.34 38.16 -5.30
CA VAL A 48 -30.05 38.41 -6.02
C VAL A 48 -29.10 37.19 -5.80
N LEU A 49 -28.04 36.83 -6.56
CA LEU A 49 -27.53 37.01 -7.93
C LEU A 49 -26.08 36.47 -7.90
N ALA A 50 -25.70 35.56 -8.80
CA ALA A 50 -24.32 35.44 -9.27
C ALA A 50 -24.35 34.80 -10.68
N ALA A 51 -23.88 35.55 -11.67
CA ALA A 51 -23.71 35.14 -13.05
C ALA A 51 -22.48 34.21 -13.16
N SER A 52 -22.33 33.34 -14.17
CA SER A 52 -21.80 33.77 -15.47
C SER A 52 -21.69 32.61 -16.47
N VAL A 53 -22.15 32.88 -17.70
CA VAL A 53 -21.59 32.49 -19.00
C VAL A 53 -21.57 31.00 -19.38
N PHE A 54 -22.59 30.60 -20.16
CA PHE A 54 -22.42 29.57 -21.19
C PHE A 54 -21.56 30.16 -22.31
N PHE A 55 -20.35 29.64 -22.50
CA PHE A 55 -19.66 29.75 -23.78
C PHE A 55 -20.41 28.86 -24.78
N ILE A 56 -21.21 29.46 -25.65
CA ILE A 56 -21.50 28.85 -26.95
C ILE A 56 -20.22 29.07 -27.76
N ALA A 57 -19.35 28.06 -27.80
CA ALA A 57 -18.28 28.05 -28.78
C ALA A 57 -18.95 27.99 -30.17
N PRO A 58 -18.69 28.93 -31.08
CA PRO A 58 -19.04 28.74 -32.47
C PRO A 58 -18.20 27.57 -32.97
N PHE A 59 -18.83 26.54 -33.54
CA PHE A 59 -18.13 25.64 -34.47
C PHE A 59 -17.62 26.54 -35.60
N ALA A 60 -16.34 26.89 -35.54
CA ALA A 60 -15.63 27.32 -36.71
C ALA A 60 -15.59 26.08 -37.62
N ALA A 61 -16.31 26.12 -38.74
CA ALA A 61 -16.00 25.24 -39.84
C ALA A 61 -14.55 25.56 -40.26
N SER A 62 -13.59 24.72 -39.84
CA SER A 62 -12.28 24.72 -40.49
C SER A 62 -12.50 24.17 -41.89
N ALA A 63 -12.01 24.89 -42.91
CA ALA A 63 -12.08 24.40 -44.27
C ALA A 63 -11.12 23.20 -44.39
N ALA A 64 -11.59 22.09 -44.96
CA ALA A 64 -10.77 20.90 -45.20
C ALA A 64 -9.45 21.28 -45.91
N THR A 65 -8.33 20.71 -45.47
CA THR A 65 -7.03 20.87 -46.13
C THR A 65 -6.95 19.88 -47.28
N ILE A 66 -7.02 20.37 -48.52
CA ILE A 66 -6.97 19.53 -49.71
C ILE A 66 -5.51 19.28 -50.14
N LEU A 67 -5.15 18.01 -50.32
CA LEU A 67 -3.85 17.53 -50.79
C LEU A 67 -4.04 16.80 -52.13
N ASP A 68 -3.40 17.31 -53.18
CA ASP A 68 -3.55 16.83 -54.56
C ASP A 68 -2.15 16.67 -55.19
N GLY A 69 -1.63 15.44 -55.16
CA GLY A 69 -0.30 15.09 -55.68
C GLY A 69 0.86 15.77 -54.92
N VAL A 70 0.90 15.63 -53.59
CA VAL A 70 1.85 16.36 -52.73
C VAL A 70 3.02 15.48 -52.28
N THR A 71 4.24 16.00 -52.33
CA THR A 71 5.43 15.34 -51.75
C THR A 71 5.92 16.10 -50.51
N ILE A 72 5.96 15.40 -49.37
CA ILE A 72 6.52 15.86 -48.10
C ILE A 72 8.01 15.52 -48.10
N ALA A 73 8.83 16.46 -48.58
CA ALA A 73 10.27 16.29 -48.72
C ALA A 73 11.08 16.61 -47.44
N ALA A 74 10.44 17.22 -46.43
CA ALA A 74 11.02 17.52 -45.12
C ALA A 74 9.95 17.28 -44.05
N SER A 75 10.36 16.90 -42.84
CA SER A 75 9.42 16.55 -41.77
C SER A 75 8.45 17.69 -41.46
N GLU A 76 7.17 17.35 -41.31
CA GLU A 76 6.10 18.28 -40.99
C GLU A 76 5.07 17.67 -40.03
N THR A 77 4.20 18.54 -39.50
CA THR A 77 3.17 18.14 -38.53
C THR A 77 1.79 18.55 -39.04
N TRP A 78 0.86 17.59 -39.02
CA TRP A 78 -0.57 17.80 -39.23
C TRP A 78 -1.27 17.87 -37.87
N ASP A 79 -2.11 18.89 -37.70
CA ASP A 79 -2.82 19.17 -36.45
C ASP A 79 -4.32 19.40 -36.67
N ILE A 80 -5.08 19.53 -35.59
CA ILE A 80 -6.54 19.69 -35.68
C ILE A 80 -6.96 20.99 -36.40
N ALA A 81 -6.09 22.00 -36.52
CA ALA A 81 -6.42 23.23 -37.22
C ALA A 81 -6.53 23.01 -38.73
N GLY A 82 -5.73 22.07 -39.29
CA GLY A 82 -5.81 21.66 -40.69
C GLY A 82 -6.80 20.51 -40.97
N SER A 83 -7.32 19.85 -39.93
CA SER A 83 -8.25 18.72 -40.04
C SER A 83 -9.65 19.16 -40.51
N PRO A 84 -10.34 18.38 -41.38
CA PRO A 84 -9.86 17.15 -42.01
C PRO A 84 -8.86 17.42 -43.16
N TYR A 85 -7.88 16.55 -43.30
CA TYR A 85 -6.96 16.51 -44.45
C TYR A 85 -7.56 15.58 -45.51
N VAL A 86 -7.83 16.07 -46.71
CA VAL A 86 -8.46 15.30 -47.79
C VAL A 86 -7.43 15.06 -48.90
N ILE A 87 -7.08 13.81 -49.13
CA ILE A 87 -6.13 13.34 -50.13
C ILE A 87 -6.90 12.96 -51.40
N ARG A 88 -6.60 13.65 -52.51
CA ARG A 88 -7.26 13.43 -53.82
C ARG A 88 -6.53 12.47 -54.76
N ASP A 89 -5.22 12.38 -54.59
CA ASP A 89 -4.33 11.57 -55.43
C ASP A 89 -3.28 10.96 -54.50
N GLU A 90 -1.99 11.12 -54.77
CA GLU A 90 -0.93 10.62 -53.89
C GLU A 90 -0.38 11.70 -52.94
N VAL A 91 -0.17 11.33 -51.68
CA VAL A 91 0.72 12.05 -50.76
C VAL A 91 1.94 11.17 -50.49
N SER A 92 3.13 11.65 -50.85
CA SER A 92 4.39 10.90 -50.68
C SER A 92 5.25 11.51 -49.56
N VAL A 93 5.58 10.73 -48.52
CA VAL A 93 6.58 11.08 -47.50
C VAL A 93 7.94 10.59 -47.96
N GLY A 94 8.81 11.54 -48.33
CA GLY A 94 10.12 11.23 -48.89
C GLY A 94 11.08 10.60 -47.88
N THR A 95 12.11 9.91 -48.39
CA THR A 95 13.14 9.25 -47.55
C THR A 95 13.77 10.21 -46.54
N GLY A 96 13.74 9.83 -45.26
CA GLY A 96 14.31 10.61 -44.16
C GLY A 96 13.43 11.76 -43.66
N ALA A 97 12.26 12.00 -44.26
CA ALA A 97 11.22 12.86 -43.71
C ALA A 97 10.29 12.07 -42.78
N THR A 98 9.68 12.78 -41.83
CA THR A 98 8.66 12.24 -40.93
C THR A 98 7.40 13.10 -41.02
N LEU A 99 6.26 12.48 -41.32
CA LEU A 99 4.95 13.11 -41.19
C LEU A 99 4.36 12.77 -39.82
N THR A 100 4.22 13.77 -38.95
CA THR A 100 3.62 13.60 -37.62
C THR A 100 2.18 14.10 -37.63
N MET A 101 1.21 13.27 -37.23
CA MET A 101 -0.19 13.63 -37.06
C MET A 101 -0.54 13.65 -35.58
N LEU A 102 -1.07 14.78 -35.09
CA LEU A 102 -1.43 14.94 -33.67
C LEU A 102 -2.85 14.41 -33.38
N SER A 103 -3.21 14.36 -32.10
CA SER A 103 -4.51 13.85 -31.64
C SER A 103 -5.70 14.58 -32.30
N GLY A 104 -6.75 13.80 -32.62
CA GLY A 104 -7.98 14.30 -33.25
C GLY A 104 -7.88 14.63 -34.74
N VAL A 105 -6.73 14.39 -35.39
CA VAL A 105 -6.59 14.57 -36.84
C VAL A 105 -7.41 13.52 -37.60
N VAL A 106 -8.17 13.97 -38.60
CA VAL A 106 -8.91 13.12 -39.54
C VAL A 106 -8.29 13.27 -40.93
N VAL A 107 -7.93 12.13 -41.54
CA VAL A 107 -7.41 12.02 -42.89
C VAL A 107 -8.40 11.25 -43.74
N LYS A 108 -8.81 11.85 -44.86
CA LYS A 108 -9.80 11.31 -45.78
C LYS A 108 -9.23 11.10 -47.17
N PHE A 109 -9.64 10.03 -47.84
CA PHE A 109 -9.13 9.65 -49.15
C PHE A 109 -10.25 9.65 -50.21
N GLU A 110 -10.01 10.30 -51.36
CA GLU A 110 -10.82 10.12 -52.56
C GLU A 110 -10.53 8.75 -53.22
N ASP A 111 -11.39 8.34 -54.15
CA ASP A 111 -11.22 7.09 -54.89
C ASP A 111 -9.85 7.02 -55.60
N GLY A 112 -9.06 6.01 -55.28
CA GLY A 112 -7.73 5.76 -55.83
C GLY A 112 -6.59 6.47 -55.10
N ALA A 113 -6.89 7.28 -54.09
CA ALA A 113 -5.89 8.05 -53.35
C ALA A 113 -5.04 7.19 -52.43
N MET A 114 -3.78 7.59 -52.24
CA MET A 114 -2.79 6.83 -51.46
C MET A 114 -1.94 7.75 -50.57
N LEU A 115 -1.61 7.26 -49.38
CA LEU A 115 -0.50 7.80 -48.58
C LEU A 115 0.69 6.84 -48.70
N THR A 116 1.73 7.28 -49.41
CA THR A 116 2.94 6.50 -49.64
C THR A 116 4.09 7.06 -48.81
N ALA A 117 4.80 6.22 -48.06
CA ALA A 117 5.93 6.65 -47.23
C ALA A 117 7.19 5.82 -47.51
N ASP A 118 8.18 6.46 -48.13
CA ASP A 118 9.58 6.02 -48.14
C ASP A 118 10.34 6.52 -46.87
N GLY A 119 9.74 7.48 -46.17
CA GLY A 119 10.13 7.96 -44.84
C GLY A 119 9.27 7.35 -43.73
N SER A 120 8.96 8.12 -42.69
CA SER A 120 8.18 7.66 -41.54
C SER A 120 6.87 8.42 -41.39
N VAL A 121 5.83 7.74 -40.89
CA VAL A 121 4.57 8.38 -40.46
C VAL A 121 4.34 8.09 -38.97
N GLU A 122 4.08 9.14 -38.20
CA GLU A 122 3.77 9.07 -36.78
C GLU A 122 2.35 9.58 -36.53
N ALA A 123 1.38 8.69 -36.35
CA ALA A 123 0.03 9.05 -35.93
C ALA A 123 -0.06 8.95 -34.40
N LEU A 124 -0.17 10.09 -33.72
CA LEU A 124 -0.06 10.22 -32.27
C LEU A 124 -1.41 10.62 -31.65
N GLY A 125 -2.39 9.72 -31.78
CA GLY A 125 -3.72 9.89 -31.18
C GLY A 125 -3.73 9.72 -29.66
N THR A 126 -4.90 9.98 -29.07
CA THR A 126 -5.22 9.61 -27.68
C THR A 126 -6.53 8.84 -27.64
N ALA A 127 -6.83 8.14 -26.54
CA ALA A 127 -8.08 7.40 -26.39
C ALA A 127 -9.35 8.27 -26.58
N SER A 128 -9.32 9.54 -26.14
CA SER A 128 -10.43 10.48 -26.30
C SER A 128 -10.47 11.17 -27.67
N GLU A 129 -9.32 11.27 -28.34
CA GLU A 129 -9.15 11.96 -29.60
C GLU A 129 -8.21 11.15 -30.51
N PRO A 130 -8.71 10.07 -31.13
CA PRO A 130 -7.91 9.22 -32.00
C PRO A 130 -7.55 9.95 -33.31
N VAL A 131 -6.49 9.47 -33.98
CA VAL A 131 -6.24 9.83 -35.39
C VAL A 131 -7.06 8.89 -36.27
N ILE A 132 -7.79 9.41 -37.26
CA ILE A 132 -8.70 8.62 -38.10
C ILE A 132 -8.27 8.68 -39.56
N PHE A 133 -8.05 7.53 -40.19
CA PHE A 133 -7.89 7.36 -41.63
C PHE A 133 -9.15 6.70 -42.21
N THR A 134 -9.81 7.34 -43.17
CA THR A 134 -11.10 6.87 -43.69
C THR A 134 -11.40 7.35 -45.10
N SER A 135 -12.47 6.83 -45.70
CA SER A 135 -13.00 7.24 -46.99
C SER A 135 -13.54 8.69 -46.99
N ILE A 136 -13.49 9.37 -48.14
CA ILE A 136 -14.12 10.69 -48.30
C ILE A 136 -15.64 10.64 -48.06
N TYR A 137 -16.27 9.47 -48.23
CA TYR A 137 -17.70 9.24 -48.03
C TYR A 137 -18.11 9.09 -46.56
N ASP A 138 -17.16 9.07 -45.62
CA ASP A 138 -17.41 8.90 -44.20
C ASP A 138 -17.81 10.21 -43.49
N ASP A 139 -19.09 10.54 -43.51
CA ASP A 139 -19.60 11.76 -42.87
C ASP A 139 -19.43 11.78 -41.34
N ALA A 140 -19.23 10.62 -40.70
CA ALA A 140 -19.14 10.51 -39.25
C ALA A 140 -17.81 11.02 -38.70
N ALA A 141 -16.72 10.93 -39.47
CA ALA A 141 -15.42 11.49 -39.14
C ALA A 141 -15.18 12.78 -39.93
N GLY A 142 -14.87 13.90 -39.30
CA GLY A 142 -14.52 15.15 -40.00
C GLY A 142 -15.64 15.83 -40.83
N GLY A 143 -16.85 15.27 -40.87
CA GLY A 143 -18.03 15.83 -41.54
C GLY A 143 -18.10 15.55 -43.06
N ASP A 144 -19.18 16.04 -43.70
CA ASP A 144 -19.46 15.92 -45.14
C ASP A 144 -18.43 16.70 -46.00
N THR A 145 -17.34 16.02 -46.35
CA THR A 145 -16.21 16.61 -47.08
C THR A 145 -16.36 16.54 -48.61
N ASN A 146 -17.22 15.67 -49.13
CA ASN A 146 -17.56 15.61 -50.56
C ASN A 146 -18.74 16.54 -50.93
N GLY A 147 -19.46 17.07 -49.95
CA GLY A 147 -20.52 18.06 -50.12
C GLY A 147 -21.81 17.48 -50.71
N ASP A 148 -22.04 16.18 -50.56
CA ASP A 148 -23.23 15.50 -51.10
C ASP A 148 -24.36 15.34 -50.07
N GLY A 149 -24.12 15.75 -48.83
CA GLY A 149 -25.03 15.68 -47.70
C GLY A 149 -24.99 14.34 -46.98
N GLY A 150 -25.45 13.29 -47.64
CA GLY A 150 -25.52 11.93 -47.08
C GLY A 150 -26.05 10.98 -48.16
N ALA A 151 -25.73 11.31 -49.41
CA ALA A 151 -26.19 10.57 -50.59
C ALA A 151 -25.30 9.35 -50.84
N THR A 152 -24.06 9.42 -50.38
CA THR A 152 -23.11 8.30 -50.34
C THR A 152 -22.83 7.88 -48.89
N SER A 153 -22.25 6.69 -48.74
CA SER A 153 -21.81 6.15 -47.45
C SER A 153 -20.57 5.33 -47.72
N PRO A 154 -19.63 5.27 -46.77
CA PRO A 154 -18.36 4.60 -46.98
C PRO A 154 -18.58 3.07 -47.05
N THR A 155 -17.70 2.38 -47.76
CA THR A 155 -17.73 0.91 -47.89
C THR A 155 -16.35 0.29 -47.68
N SER A 156 -16.33 -1.02 -47.40
CA SER A 156 -15.08 -1.80 -47.33
C SER A 156 -14.34 -1.91 -48.67
N PHE A 157 -14.95 -1.51 -49.78
CA PHE A 157 -14.34 -1.54 -51.12
C PHE A 157 -13.86 -0.18 -51.60
N ASP A 158 -13.91 0.86 -50.76
CA ASP A 158 -13.52 2.20 -51.15
C ASP A 158 -12.01 2.22 -51.47
N PRO A 159 -11.60 2.61 -52.69
CA PRO A 159 -10.29 2.24 -53.23
C PRO A 159 -9.18 3.19 -52.77
N TRP A 160 -8.85 3.18 -51.49
CA TRP A 160 -7.69 3.88 -50.92
C TRP A 160 -6.83 2.95 -50.06
N GLY A 161 -5.60 3.36 -49.78
CA GLY A 161 -4.69 2.59 -48.94
C GLY A 161 -3.46 3.35 -48.45
N LEU A 162 -2.69 2.67 -47.61
CA LEU A 162 -1.44 3.14 -47.04
C LEU A 162 -0.28 2.28 -47.54
N ASN A 163 0.80 2.89 -48.01
CA ASN A 163 1.98 2.17 -48.48
C ASN A 163 3.22 2.61 -47.71
N PHE A 164 3.96 1.66 -47.16
CA PHE A 164 5.21 1.88 -46.44
C PHE A 164 6.33 1.10 -47.10
N TYR A 165 7.33 1.82 -47.61
CA TYR A 165 8.46 1.25 -48.33
C TYR A 165 9.77 1.53 -47.62
N GLY A 166 10.67 0.56 -47.62
CA GLY A 166 12.02 0.71 -47.11
C GLY A 166 13.08 0.23 -48.10
N ALA A 167 14.19 0.97 -48.15
CA ALA A 167 15.38 0.61 -48.92
C ALA A 167 16.46 0.07 -47.98
N ALA A 168 17.74 0.45 -48.18
CA ALA A 168 18.89 -0.02 -47.37
C ALA A 168 18.84 0.34 -45.85
N ARG A 169 17.81 1.07 -45.39
CA ARG A 169 17.47 1.32 -43.99
C ARG A 169 15.96 1.09 -43.87
N MET A 170 15.52 0.36 -42.85
CA MET A 170 14.11 0.08 -42.57
C MET A 170 13.46 1.30 -41.87
N PRO A 171 12.66 2.13 -42.55
CA PRO A 171 11.93 3.20 -41.90
C PRO A 171 10.85 2.62 -40.99
N VAL A 172 10.52 3.35 -39.92
CA VAL A 172 9.53 2.94 -38.92
C VAL A 172 8.39 3.94 -38.91
N SER A 173 7.16 3.47 -39.13
CA SER A 173 5.93 4.23 -38.94
C SER A 173 5.20 3.73 -37.69
N THR A 174 4.71 4.65 -36.86
CA THR A 174 4.09 4.34 -35.56
C THR A 174 2.72 4.98 -35.44
N PHE A 175 1.70 4.17 -35.22
CA PHE A 175 0.31 4.58 -35.11
C PHE A 175 -0.16 4.25 -33.70
N ARG A 176 -0.51 5.27 -32.92
CA ARG A 176 -1.02 5.17 -31.55
C ARG A 176 -2.43 5.73 -31.48
N HIS A 177 -3.36 5.00 -30.85
CA HIS A 177 -4.76 5.42 -30.77
C HIS A 177 -5.31 5.87 -32.13
N THR A 178 -5.18 4.98 -33.11
CA THR A 178 -5.47 5.27 -34.51
C THR A 178 -6.58 4.35 -35.01
N THR A 179 -7.52 4.90 -35.76
CA THR A 179 -8.56 4.13 -36.46
C THR A 179 -8.30 4.16 -37.96
N ILE A 180 -8.21 3.00 -38.59
CA ILE A 180 -8.13 2.83 -40.05
C ILE A 180 -9.39 2.07 -40.45
N ARG A 181 -10.22 2.65 -41.34
CA ARG A 181 -11.50 2.01 -41.69
C ARG A 181 -12.06 2.39 -43.04
N ASN A 182 -12.96 1.56 -43.58
CA ASN A 182 -13.62 1.79 -44.88
C ASN A 182 -12.61 1.85 -46.04
N SER A 183 -11.75 0.86 -46.16
CA SER A 183 -10.67 0.85 -47.16
C SER A 183 -10.61 -0.47 -47.93
N GLN A 184 -10.26 -0.41 -49.20
CA GLN A 184 -9.99 -1.63 -49.96
C GLN A 184 -8.76 -2.38 -49.42
N TYR A 185 -7.75 -1.66 -48.96
CA TYR A 185 -6.55 -2.22 -48.33
C TYR A 185 -6.21 -1.45 -47.05
N GLY A 186 -5.84 -2.15 -45.98
CA GLY A 186 -5.38 -1.53 -44.73
C GLY A 186 -4.01 -0.87 -44.90
N ALA A 187 -2.97 -1.69 -45.12
CA ALA A 187 -1.65 -1.18 -45.50
C ALA A 187 -0.79 -2.21 -46.24
N TYR A 188 0.05 -1.73 -47.14
CA TYR A 188 1.12 -2.51 -47.76
C TYR A 188 2.48 -2.09 -47.15
N VAL A 189 3.24 -3.04 -46.61
CA VAL A 189 4.49 -2.82 -45.88
C VAL A 189 5.61 -3.64 -46.53
N SER A 190 6.53 -2.98 -47.21
CA SER A 190 7.62 -3.63 -47.96
C SER A 190 8.99 -3.11 -47.53
N GLY A 191 9.82 -3.95 -46.90
CA GLY A 191 11.14 -3.55 -46.38
C GLY A 191 11.12 -2.45 -45.31
N ALA A 192 9.95 -2.16 -44.74
CA ALA A 192 9.69 -1.14 -43.71
C ALA A 192 9.06 -1.77 -42.47
N LYS A 193 8.93 -0.98 -41.39
CA LYS A 193 8.19 -1.38 -40.18
C LYS A 193 6.95 -0.50 -39.98
N LEU A 194 5.80 -1.13 -39.79
CA LEU A 194 4.58 -0.50 -39.28
C LEU A 194 4.29 -1.00 -37.85
N SER A 195 4.11 -0.07 -36.91
CA SER A 195 3.74 -0.37 -35.53
C SER A 195 2.37 0.22 -35.23
N LEU A 196 1.42 -0.63 -34.86
CA LEU A 196 0.07 -0.28 -34.42
C LEU A 196 -0.01 -0.51 -32.91
N LYS A 197 -0.37 0.52 -32.15
CA LYS A 197 -0.57 0.43 -30.71
C LYS A 197 -1.89 1.08 -30.31
N GLN A 198 -2.73 0.36 -29.59
CA GLN A 198 -4.07 0.85 -29.21
C GLN A 198 -4.88 1.31 -30.43
N ALA A 199 -4.75 0.58 -31.53
CA ALA A 199 -5.35 0.91 -32.82
C ALA A 199 -6.62 0.09 -33.07
N THR A 200 -7.45 0.59 -33.98
CA THR A 200 -8.62 -0.10 -34.51
C THR A 200 -8.52 -0.17 -36.03
N PHE A 201 -8.67 -1.37 -36.58
CA PHE A 201 -8.82 -1.60 -38.01
C PHE A 201 -10.15 -2.32 -38.26
N GLU A 202 -11.02 -1.76 -39.10
CA GLU A 202 -12.38 -2.27 -39.33
C GLU A 202 -12.93 -1.91 -40.72
N GLU A 203 -13.92 -2.68 -41.20
CA GLU A 203 -14.72 -2.37 -42.40
C GLU A 203 -13.85 -2.20 -43.66
N SER A 204 -12.99 -3.17 -43.97
CA SER A 204 -12.06 -3.10 -45.10
C SER A 204 -12.05 -4.41 -45.90
N ASP A 205 -11.84 -4.37 -47.21
CA ASP A 205 -11.84 -5.59 -48.04
C ASP A 205 -10.66 -6.51 -47.65
N ASN A 206 -9.43 -5.98 -47.66
CA ASN A 206 -8.22 -6.68 -47.22
C ASN A 206 -7.49 -5.90 -46.13
N GLY A 207 -6.81 -6.60 -45.23
CA GLY A 207 -6.05 -6.00 -44.14
C GLY A 207 -4.65 -5.55 -44.53
N PHE A 208 -3.65 -6.17 -43.93
CA PHE A 208 -2.24 -5.78 -44.05
C PHE A 208 -1.47 -6.77 -44.91
N TYR A 209 -0.74 -6.28 -45.91
CA TYR A 209 0.17 -7.09 -46.71
C TYR A 209 1.62 -6.72 -46.40
N VAL A 210 2.42 -7.67 -45.94
CA VAL A 210 3.81 -7.46 -45.49
C VAL A 210 4.76 -8.28 -46.35
N ASP A 211 5.71 -7.64 -47.03
CA ASP A 211 6.70 -8.34 -47.85
C ASP A 211 8.12 -7.75 -47.76
N GLY A 212 9.06 -8.40 -48.46
CA GLY A 212 10.41 -7.87 -48.66
C GLY A 212 11.19 -7.69 -47.36
N ALA A 213 11.07 -8.66 -46.43
CA ALA A 213 11.55 -8.56 -45.05
C ALA A 213 10.94 -7.38 -44.27
N GLY A 214 9.66 -7.07 -44.54
CA GLY A 214 8.88 -6.07 -43.82
C GLY A 214 8.50 -6.54 -42.42
N MET A 215 8.12 -5.58 -41.57
CA MET A 215 7.70 -5.85 -40.20
C MET A 215 6.35 -5.19 -39.87
N LEU A 216 5.42 -5.98 -39.34
CA LEU A 216 4.19 -5.50 -38.71
C LEU A 216 4.21 -5.83 -37.22
N SER A 217 3.99 -4.83 -36.37
CA SER A 217 3.92 -5.00 -34.92
C SER A 217 2.61 -4.42 -34.41
N VAL A 218 1.80 -5.22 -33.71
CA VAL A 218 0.46 -4.87 -33.24
C VAL A 218 0.40 -5.10 -31.73
N ALA A 219 0.02 -4.08 -30.97
CA ALA A 219 -0.10 -4.16 -29.53
C ALA A 219 -1.38 -3.48 -29.03
N ASP A 220 -2.05 -4.06 -28.03
CA ASP A 220 -3.21 -3.46 -27.36
C ASP A 220 -4.35 -3.06 -28.33
N SER A 221 -4.50 -3.75 -29.45
CA SER A 221 -5.30 -3.30 -30.60
C SER A 221 -6.44 -4.24 -30.96
N THR A 222 -7.42 -3.74 -31.72
CA THR A 222 -8.49 -4.56 -32.31
C THR A 222 -8.40 -4.46 -33.83
N LEU A 223 -8.18 -5.57 -34.53
CA LEU A 223 -8.12 -5.61 -35.98
C LEU A 223 -9.20 -6.55 -36.51
N GLY A 224 -9.93 -6.17 -37.55
CA GLY A 224 -10.99 -7.03 -38.06
C GLY A 224 -11.84 -6.45 -39.17
N GLY A 225 -12.99 -7.07 -39.40
CA GLY A 225 -13.98 -6.64 -40.37
C GLY A 225 -13.45 -6.73 -41.80
N THR A 226 -12.81 -7.85 -42.14
CA THR A 226 -12.25 -8.10 -43.47
C THR A 226 -12.96 -9.21 -44.22
N ASP A 227 -13.11 -9.03 -45.54
CA ASP A 227 -13.57 -10.10 -46.42
C ASP A 227 -12.43 -11.03 -46.82
N GLY A 228 -11.24 -10.48 -47.13
CA GLY A 228 -9.99 -11.20 -47.38
C GLY A 228 -9.11 -11.35 -46.14
N ASP A 229 -7.83 -11.70 -46.36
CA ASP A 229 -6.88 -11.92 -45.28
C ASP A 229 -6.71 -10.66 -44.42
N LEU A 230 -6.72 -10.83 -43.09
CA LEU A 230 -6.46 -9.72 -42.18
C LEU A 230 -4.97 -9.35 -42.19
N VAL A 231 -4.08 -10.34 -42.22
CA VAL A 231 -2.65 -10.14 -42.45
C VAL A 231 -2.13 -11.22 -43.39
N ALA A 232 -1.57 -10.80 -44.52
CA ALA A 232 -0.79 -11.66 -45.42
C ALA A 232 0.69 -11.26 -45.34
N ALA A 233 1.59 -12.20 -45.03
CA ALA A 233 3.03 -11.93 -44.97
C ALA A 233 3.84 -12.88 -45.86
N ASP A 234 4.76 -12.35 -46.64
CA ASP A 234 5.59 -13.10 -47.59
C ASP A 234 7.06 -12.65 -47.56
N GLY A 235 7.97 -13.46 -48.10
CA GLY A 235 9.36 -13.10 -48.34
C GLY A 235 10.16 -12.75 -47.08
N GLU A 236 10.25 -13.70 -46.14
CA GLU A 236 10.99 -13.56 -44.86
C GLU A 236 10.49 -12.38 -43.97
N SER A 237 9.21 -12.05 -44.06
CA SER A 237 8.60 -10.96 -43.28
C SER A 237 8.27 -11.38 -41.85
N TYR A 238 8.17 -10.40 -40.94
CA TYR A 238 7.94 -10.63 -39.52
C TYR A 238 6.66 -9.93 -39.03
N VAL A 239 5.75 -10.70 -38.44
CA VAL A 239 4.52 -10.20 -37.82
C VAL A 239 4.54 -10.52 -36.33
N GLU A 240 4.33 -9.51 -35.51
CA GLU A 240 4.25 -9.64 -34.06
C GLU A 240 2.95 -9.03 -33.55
N VAL A 241 2.21 -9.80 -32.75
CA VAL A 241 0.93 -9.39 -32.19
C VAL A 241 0.87 -9.72 -30.70
N SER A 242 0.53 -8.71 -29.89
CA SER A 242 0.50 -8.81 -28.43
C SER A 242 -0.74 -8.16 -27.83
N ASN A 243 -1.37 -8.78 -26.83
CA ASN A 243 -2.51 -8.20 -26.10
C ASN A 243 -3.58 -7.61 -27.03
N SER A 244 -3.90 -8.30 -28.12
CA SER A 244 -4.74 -7.76 -29.20
C SER A 244 -5.87 -8.74 -29.56
N VAL A 245 -6.93 -8.20 -30.17
CA VAL A 245 -8.09 -8.97 -30.63
C VAL A 245 -8.17 -8.90 -32.15
N MET A 246 -8.16 -10.05 -32.81
CA MET A 246 -8.42 -10.20 -34.23
C MET A 246 -9.77 -10.87 -34.43
N ARG A 247 -10.69 -10.23 -35.16
CA ARG A 247 -12.08 -10.71 -35.27
C ARG A 247 -12.76 -10.36 -36.58
N ASP A 248 -13.92 -10.96 -36.84
CA ASP A 248 -14.79 -10.66 -37.99
C ASP A 248 -14.04 -10.78 -39.34
N VAL A 249 -13.35 -11.90 -39.57
CA VAL A 249 -12.68 -12.20 -40.85
C VAL A 249 -13.55 -13.20 -41.63
N PHE A 250 -14.19 -12.76 -42.71
CA PHE A 250 -15.31 -13.48 -43.30
C PHE A 250 -14.92 -14.61 -44.27
N SER A 251 -13.93 -14.40 -45.15
CA SER A 251 -13.56 -15.39 -46.19
C SER A 251 -12.06 -15.65 -46.35
N GLY A 252 -11.19 -14.82 -45.77
CA GLY A 252 -9.73 -15.02 -45.78
C GLY A 252 -9.20 -15.58 -44.47
N ASP A 253 -7.88 -15.78 -44.40
CA ASP A 253 -7.18 -16.15 -43.18
C ASP A 253 -7.01 -14.93 -42.26
N VAL A 254 -7.02 -15.13 -40.95
CA VAL A 254 -6.61 -14.04 -40.03
C VAL A 254 -5.12 -13.74 -40.25
N PHE A 255 -4.30 -14.79 -40.36
CA PHE A 255 -2.90 -14.68 -40.77
C PHE A 255 -2.56 -15.72 -41.86
N GLY A 256 -2.26 -15.25 -43.07
CA GLY A 256 -1.69 -16.06 -44.15
C GLY A 256 -0.19 -15.81 -44.31
N LEU A 257 0.66 -16.78 -43.99
CA LEU A 257 2.13 -16.63 -43.97
C LEU A 257 2.79 -17.49 -45.04
N TYR A 258 3.71 -16.89 -45.81
CA TYR A 258 4.36 -17.50 -46.96
C TYR A 258 5.88 -17.30 -46.94
N SER A 259 6.61 -18.21 -47.60
CA SER A 259 8.04 -18.06 -47.97
C SER A 259 8.96 -17.61 -46.84
N GLY A 260 9.02 -18.38 -45.75
CA GLY A 260 9.93 -18.13 -44.62
C GLY A 260 9.50 -17.01 -43.68
N SER A 261 8.30 -16.44 -43.86
CA SER A 261 7.75 -15.45 -42.94
C SER A 261 7.49 -16.02 -41.55
N PHE A 262 7.47 -15.14 -40.54
CA PHE A 262 7.32 -15.53 -39.15
C PHE A 262 6.20 -14.74 -38.45
N LEU A 263 5.34 -15.44 -37.71
CA LEU A 263 4.34 -14.86 -36.81
C LEU A 263 4.70 -15.15 -35.34
N LEU A 264 4.73 -14.10 -34.51
CA LEU A 264 4.70 -14.20 -33.06
C LEU A 264 3.36 -13.66 -32.54
N LEU A 265 2.54 -14.52 -31.94
CA LEU A 265 1.24 -14.17 -31.37
C LEU A 265 1.23 -14.45 -29.87
N PHE A 266 1.10 -13.44 -29.02
CA PHE A 266 1.08 -13.66 -27.57
C PHE A 266 0.04 -12.85 -26.82
N GLU A 267 -0.50 -13.39 -25.72
CA GLU A 267 -1.53 -12.74 -24.89
C GLU A 267 -2.74 -12.22 -25.70
N SER A 268 -3.07 -12.85 -26.83
CA SER A 268 -4.00 -12.30 -27.82
C SER A 268 -5.20 -13.21 -28.07
N ARG A 269 -6.24 -12.66 -28.69
CA ARG A 269 -7.46 -13.38 -29.04
C ARG A 269 -7.72 -13.34 -30.53
N ILE A 270 -8.02 -14.49 -31.11
CA ILE A 270 -8.61 -14.62 -32.45
C ILE A 270 -10.02 -15.18 -32.29
N GLU A 271 -11.03 -14.48 -32.82
CA GLU A 271 -12.43 -14.88 -32.69
C GLU A 271 -13.29 -14.58 -33.92
N ASP A 272 -14.48 -15.18 -34.00
CA ASP A 272 -15.50 -14.91 -35.03
C ASP A 272 -14.96 -15.03 -36.48
N ILE A 273 -14.31 -16.16 -36.78
CA ILE A 273 -13.75 -16.44 -38.12
C ILE A 273 -14.80 -17.10 -39.02
N GLY A 274 -14.91 -16.63 -40.25
CA GLY A 274 -15.76 -17.20 -41.29
C GLY A 274 -15.12 -18.39 -42.00
N PHE A 275 -15.00 -18.33 -43.32
CA PHE A 275 -14.54 -19.42 -44.21
C PHE A 275 -13.01 -19.45 -44.47
N GLY A 276 -12.21 -19.16 -43.45
CA GLY A 276 -10.74 -19.24 -43.52
C GLY A 276 -10.14 -19.72 -42.19
N SER A 277 -8.82 -19.88 -42.16
CA SER A 277 -8.10 -20.32 -40.97
C SER A 277 -7.72 -19.14 -40.07
N ALA A 278 -7.46 -19.41 -38.79
CA ALA A 278 -6.85 -18.40 -37.92
C ALA A 278 -5.40 -18.16 -38.35
N VAL A 279 -4.65 -19.23 -38.66
CA VAL A 279 -3.28 -19.13 -39.13
C VAL A 279 -3.01 -20.20 -40.19
N GLY A 280 -2.78 -19.78 -41.43
CA GLY A 280 -2.29 -20.61 -42.52
C GLY A 280 -0.80 -20.40 -42.74
N LEU A 281 0.01 -21.47 -42.70
CA LEU A 281 1.47 -21.39 -42.94
C LEU A 281 1.86 -22.18 -44.19
N TYR A 282 2.55 -21.53 -45.13
CA TYR A 282 2.99 -22.12 -46.39
C TYR A 282 4.51 -21.95 -46.53
N SER A 283 5.27 -22.97 -46.10
CA SER A 283 6.71 -22.87 -45.86
C SER A 283 7.10 -21.69 -44.94
N ALA A 284 6.35 -21.52 -43.85
CA ALA A 284 6.46 -20.39 -42.93
C ALA A 284 6.46 -20.85 -41.46
N HIS A 285 6.59 -19.90 -40.53
CA HIS A 285 6.81 -20.20 -39.12
C HIS A 285 5.85 -19.40 -38.22
N ALA A 286 5.34 -20.02 -37.16
CA ALA A 286 4.57 -19.29 -36.15
C ALA A 286 4.82 -19.81 -34.73
N THR A 287 4.70 -18.91 -33.77
CA THR A 287 4.60 -19.21 -32.34
C THR A 287 3.39 -18.49 -31.76
N THR A 288 2.51 -19.24 -31.11
CA THR A 288 1.42 -18.69 -30.31
C THR A 288 1.64 -19.01 -28.83
N SER A 289 1.47 -18.01 -27.97
CA SER A 289 1.51 -18.23 -26.53
C SER A 289 0.47 -17.45 -25.72
N GLN A 290 -0.02 -18.00 -24.61
CA GLN A 290 -0.95 -17.28 -23.71
C GLN A 290 -2.18 -16.71 -24.42
N SER A 291 -2.62 -17.37 -25.50
CA SER A 291 -3.61 -16.82 -26.43
C SER A 291 -4.88 -17.66 -26.49
N VAL A 292 -5.95 -17.08 -27.00
CA VAL A 292 -7.20 -17.80 -27.27
C VAL A 292 -7.54 -17.71 -28.74
N ILE A 293 -7.70 -18.84 -29.40
CA ILE A 293 -8.10 -18.96 -30.80
C ILE A 293 -9.41 -19.72 -30.80
N SER A 294 -10.52 -19.03 -31.08
CA SER A 294 -11.84 -19.59 -30.82
C SER A 294 -12.84 -19.27 -31.91
N GLY A 295 -13.61 -20.27 -32.35
CA GLY A 295 -14.75 -20.05 -33.25
C GLY A 295 -14.34 -19.82 -34.70
N GLY A 296 -14.62 -20.81 -35.55
CA GLY A 296 -14.39 -20.74 -36.99
C GLY A 296 -15.16 -21.79 -37.77
N MET A 297 -15.44 -21.53 -39.06
CA MET A 297 -16.11 -22.51 -39.92
C MET A 297 -15.14 -23.54 -40.54
N ASP A 298 -13.84 -23.26 -40.53
CA ASP A 298 -12.79 -24.16 -41.05
C ASP A 298 -11.84 -24.64 -39.93
N SER A 299 -10.63 -25.10 -40.27
CA SER A 299 -9.59 -25.42 -39.29
C SER A 299 -8.93 -24.17 -38.71
N ALA A 300 -8.45 -24.24 -37.47
CA ALA A 300 -7.86 -23.08 -36.81
C ALA A 300 -6.43 -22.81 -37.31
N LEU A 301 -5.54 -23.81 -37.21
CA LEU A 301 -4.12 -23.68 -37.55
C LEU A 301 -3.72 -24.71 -38.61
N GLU A 302 -3.25 -24.24 -39.76
CA GLU A 302 -2.94 -25.07 -40.92
C GLU A 302 -1.49 -24.90 -41.41
N PRO A 303 -0.52 -25.64 -40.82
CA PRO A 303 0.86 -25.61 -41.31
C PRO A 303 1.13 -26.61 -42.45
N TYR A 304 1.54 -26.09 -43.60
CA TYR A 304 1.87 -26.82 -44.83
C TYR A 304 3.35 -26.73 -45.24
N ASP A 305 3.85 -27.73 -45.96
CA ASP A 305 5.07 -27.69 -46.80
C ASP A 305 6.33 -27.17 -46.06
N GLY A 306 6.78 -27.91 -45.04
CA GLY A 306 7.99 -27.59 -44.28
C GLY A 306 7.83 -26.46 -43.25
N SER A 307 6.60 -26.02 -43.00
CA SER A 307 6.28 -25.02 -41.98
C SER A 307 6.59 -25.52 -40.56
N SER A 308 6.79 -24.58 -39.62
CA SER A 308 6.91 -24.91 -38.20
C SER A 308 5.97 -24.09 -37.32
N LEU A 309 5.22 -24.76 -36.45
CA LEU A 309 4.26 -24.15 -35.53
C LEU A 309 4.59 -24.55 -34.09
N THR A 310 4.62 -23.58 -33.18
CA THR A 310 4.76 -23.81 -31.74
C THR A 310 3.57 -23.17 -31.00
N ILE A 311 2.92 -23.93 -30.13
CA ILE A 311 1.71 -23.56 -29.39
C ILE A 311 2.00 -23.78 -27.90
N LEU A 312 1.97 -22.71 -27.10
CA LEU A 312 2.36 -22.72 -25.68
C LEU A 312 1.31 -22.00 -24.83
N ASP A 313 0.66 -22.64 -23.84
CA ASP A 313 -0.34 -21.91 -23.03
C ASP A 313 -1.45 -21.26 -23.88
N THR A 314 -1.87 -21.93 -24.96
CA THR A 314 -2.89 -21.40 -25.87
C THR A 314 -4.13 -22.29 -25.84
N THR A 315 -5.30 -21.66 -25.80
CA THR A 315 -6.59 -22.34 -25.94
C THR A 315 -7.06 -22.28 -27.38
N ILE A 316 -7.38 -23.43 -27.98
CA ILE A 316 -7.96 -23.55 -29.32
C ILE A 316 -9.31 -24.27 -29.22
N GLU A 317 -10.40 -23.56 -29.51
CA GLU A 317 -11.74 -24.08 -29.26
C GLU A 317 -12.81 -23.72 -30.30
N ASP A 318 -13.85 -24.56 -30.35
CA ASP A 318 -15.11 -24.31 -31.06
C ASP A 318 -14.98 -24.10 -32.58
N PHE A 319 -14.02 -24.75 -33.24
CA PHE A 319 -13.94 -24.80 -34.70
C PHE A 319 -14.79 -25.95 -35.27
N SER A 320 -15.56 -25.70 -36.33
CA SER A 320 -16.26 -26.80 -37.00
C SER A 320 -15.34 -27.72 -37.81
N GLY A 321 -14.07 -27.34 -38.00
CA GLY A 321 -13.00 -28.14 -38.59
C GLY A 321 -12.01 -28.69 -37.56
N THR A 322 -10.73 -28.68 -37.91
CA THR A 322 -9.64 -29.20 -37.07
C THR A 322 -8.98 -28.06 -36.28
N ALA A 323 -8.65 -28.25 -35.00
CA ALA A 323 -7.88 -27.24 -34.27
C ALA A 323 -6.46 -27.08 -34.84
N VAL A 324 -5.74 -28.18 -35.10
CA VAL A 324 -4.42 -28.15 -35.75
C VAL A 324 -4.33 -29.20 -36.86
N TYR A 325 -4.12 -28.75 -38.10
CA TYR A 325 -4.05 -29.60 -39.31
C TYR A 325 -2.66 -29.54 -39.96
N PRO A 326 -1.65 -30.28 -39.46
CA PRO A 326 -0.34 -30.34 -40.09
C PRO A 326 -0.29 -31.23 -41.34
N TYR A 327 0.31 -30.69 -42.41
CA TYR A 327 0.66 -31.41 -43.64
C TYR A 327 2.13 -31.18 -44.02
N GLU A 328 2.95 -32.24 -43.95
CA GLU A 328 4.40 -32.20 -44.19
C GLU A 328 5.10 -31.08 -43.38
N SER A 329 4.74 -30.94 -42.09
CA SER A 329 5.17 -29.82 -41.23
C SER A 329 5.51 -30.24 -39.81
N ARG A 330 6.14 -29.33 -39.05
CA ARG A 330 6.56 -29.58 -37.66
C ARG A 330 5.71 -28.79 -36.66
N VAL A 331 5.08 -29.48 -35.72
CA VAL A 331 4.20 -28.88 -34.70
C VAL A 331 4.63 -29.28 -33.29
N ILE A 332 4.73 -28.30 -32.40
CA ILE A 332 4.90 -28.50 -30.96
C ILE A 332 3.73 -27.85 -30.23
N VAL A 333 3.07 -28.60 -29.37
CA VAL A 333 1.99 -28.14 -28.49
C VAL A 333 2.37 -28.44 -27.05
N GLN A 334 2.35 -27.42 -26.20
CA GLN A 334 2.68 -27.57 -24.78
C GLN A 334 1.77 -26.69 -23.92
N ASP A 335 1.44 -27.16 -22.72
CA ASP A 335 0.68 -26.39 -21.72
C ASP A 335 -0.62 -25.80 -22.28
N SER A 336 -1.25 -26.44 -23.27
CA SER A 336 -2.34 -25.85 -24.08
C SER A 336 -3.67 -26.58 -23.92
N ILE A 337 -4.77 -25.96 -24.35
CA ILE A 337 -6.12 -26.55 -24.32
C ILE A 337 -6.66 -26.66 -25.74
N ILE A 338 -7.02 -27.86 -26.18
CA ILE A 338 -7.65 -28.14 -27.48
C ILE A 338 -8.99 -28.83 -27.24
N ARG A 339 -10.10 -28.13 -27.50
CA ARG A 339 -11.44 -28.68 -27.21
C ARG A 339 -12.57 -28.16 -28.09
N GLY A 340 -13.66 -28.92 -28.16
CA GLY A 340 -14.88 -28.46 -28.84
C GLY A 340 -14.75 -28.35 -30.37
N ASN A 341 -13.67 -28.86 -30.95
CA ASN A 341 -13.47 -28.88 -32.41
C ASN A 341 -14.02 -30.18 -33.02
N ASP A 342 -14.07 -30.32 -34.34
CA ASP A 342 -14.36 -31.65 -34.93
C ASP A 342 -13.19 -32.60 -34.69
N TYR A 343 -11.98 -32.17 -35.03
CA TYR A 343 -10.73 -32.86 -34.71
C TYR A 343 -9.86 -31.96 -33.83
N GLY A 344 -9.23 -32.51 -32.79
CA GLY A 344 -8.23 -31.78 -32.03
C GLY A 344 -6.98 -31.56 -32.88
N VAL A 345 -6.30 -32.64 -33.24
CA VAL A 345 -5.15 -32.62 -34.16
C VAL A 345 -5.33 -33.68 -35.24
N TYR A 346 -5.28 -33.29 -36.52
CA TYR A 346 -5.29 -34.23 -37.64
C TYR A 346 -3.94 -34.15 -38.35
N VAL A 347 -3.13 -35.21 -38.22
CA VAL A 347 -1.81 -35.30 -38.86
C VAL A 347 -1.91 -35.98 -40.22
N SER A 348 -1.43 -35.29 -41.25
CA SER A 348 -1.39 -35.76 -42.64
C SER A 348 0.01 -35.57 -43.25
N GLY A 349 0.34 -36.36 -44.27
CA GLY A 349 1.66 -36.33 -44.94
C GLY A 349 2.75 -37.17 -44.22
N ASP A 350 3.60 -37.83 -45.01
CA ASP A 350 4.61 -38.77 -44.49
C ASP A 350 5.74 -38.07 -43.70
N GLU A 351 5.93 -36.76 -43.88
CA GLU A 351 7.01 -35.96 -43.28
C GLU A 351 6.57 -35.08 -42.09
N SER A 352 5.33 -35.22 -41.61
CA SER A 352 4.84 -34.45 -40.46
C SER A 352 5.44 -34.94 -39.13
N GLU A 353 5.88 -33.99 -38.29
CA GLU A 353 6.42 -34.24 -36.95
C GLU A 353 5.61 -33.48 -35.90
N VAL A 354 4.89 -34.19 -35.03
CA VAL A 354 4.01 -33.58 -34.01
C VAL A 354 4.38 -34.08 -32.61
N THR A 355 4.51 -33.14 -31.66
CA THR A 355 4.65 -33.42 -30.23
C THR A 355 3.66 -32.59 -29.43
N ILE A 356 2.97 -33.24 -28.49
CA ILE A 356 1.98 -32.63 -27.61
C ILE A 356 2.30 -33.08 -26.18
N SER A 357 2.47 -32.16 -25.24
CA SER A 357 2.68 -32.48 -23.82
C SER A 357 2.02 -31.49 -22.88
N ASP A 358 1.75 -31.92 -21.65
CA ASP A 358 1.22 -31.11 -20.55
C ASP A 358 -0.07 -30.33 -20.91
N SER A 359 -0.83 -30.85 -21.87
CA SER A 359 -1.99 -30.19 -22.49
C SER A 359 -3.29 -30.95 -22.22
N VAL A 360 -4.42 -30.29 -22.51
CA VAL A 360 -5.77 -30.90 -22.53
C VAL A 360 -6.23 -31.10 -23.95
N ILE A 361 -6.63 -32.34 -24.28
CA ILE A 361 -7.31 -32.69 -25.53
C ILE A 361 -8.64 -33.33 -25.16
N ALA A 362 -9.72 -32.57 -25.19
CA ALA A 362 -11.02 -33.02 -24.69
C ALA A 362 -12.17 -32.51 -25.53
N ASP A 363 -13.33 -33.17 -25.47
CA ASP A 363 -14.59 -32.70 -26.07
C ASP A 363 -14.56 -32.42 -27.58
N ASN A 364 -13.55 -32.90 -28.31
CA ASN A 364 -13.54 -32.82 -29.78
C ASN A 364 -14.48 -33.90 -30.35
N ALA A 365 -15.27 -33.56 -31.37
CA ALA A 365 -16.44 -34.33 -31.78
C ALA A 365 -16.11 -35.68 -32.44
N SER A 366 -15.03 -35.74 -33.24
CA SER A 366 -14.57 -36.94 -33.94
C SER A 366 -13.39 -37.58 -33.22
N TYR A 367 -12.22 -36.93 -33.20
CA TYR A 367 -11.01 -37.46 -32.58
C TYR A 367 -10.24 -36.36 -31.85
N GLY A 368 -9.60 -36.70 -30.73
CA GLY A 368 -8.61 -35.84 -30.09
C GLY A 368 -7.34 -35.75 -30.94
N VAL A 369 -6.80 -36.89 -31.37
CA VAL A 369 -5.68 -36.96 -32.32
C VAL A 369 -5.95 -38.04 -33.37
N TYR A 370 -5.89 -37.66 -34.64
CA TYR A 370 -6.07 -38.53 -35.79
C TYR A 370 -4.79 -38.50 -36.63
N ASP A 371 -3.99 -39.56 -36.58
CA ASP A 371 -2.66 -39.63 -37.21
C ASP A 371 -2.63 -40.59 -38.40
N GLU A 372 -2.75 -40.04 -39.62
CA GLU A 372 -2.54 -40.74 -40.89
C GLU A 372 -1.12 -40.53 -41.46
N GLY A 373 -0.23 -39.89 -40.72
CA GLY A 373 1.12 -39.55 -41.15
C GLY A 373 2.10 -40.73 -41.12
N GLY A 374 3.36 -40.41 -41.46
CA GLY A 374 4.44 -41.40 -41.51
C GLY A 374 5.07 -41.71 -40.16
N ALA A 375 5.45 -40.67 -39.40
CA ALA A 375 6.09 -40.79 -38.09
C ALA A 375 5.05 -40.74 -36.95
N PRO A 376 5.21 -41.53 -35.87
CA PRO A 376 4.27 -41.50 -34.75
C PRO A 376 4.20 -40.14 -34.06
N THR A 377 2.99 -39.62 -33.84
CA THR A 377 2.75 -38.45 -33.00
C THR A 377 3.02 -38.77 -31.52
N ASP A 378 3.88 -37.99 -30.86
CA ASP A 378 4.13 -38.10 -29.42
C ASP A 378 3.16 -37.22 -28.63
N ALA A 379 2.13 -37.83 -28.04
CA ALA A 379 1.08 -37.17 -27.26
C ALA A 379 1.03 -37.69 -25.80
N ARG A 380 2.18 -38.06 -25.24
CA ARG A 380 2.30 -38.48 -23.83
C ARG A 380 2.24 -37.27 -22.89
N GLY A 381 1.77 -37.48 -21.67
CA GLY A 381 1.70 -36.43 -20.64
C GLY A 381 0.54 -35.45 -20.83
N ASN A 382 -0.52 -35.83 -21.55
CA ASN A 382 -1.71 -34.99 -21.75
C ASN A 382 -2.92 -35.53 -20.99
N PHE A 383 -3.89 -34.67 -20.69
CA PHE A 383 -5.20 -35.06 -20.18
C PHE A 383 -6.21 -35.16 -21.33
N TRP A 384 -6.95 -36.26 -21.39
CA TRP A 384 -7.81 -36.59 -22.55
C TRP A 384 -9.30 -36.34 -22.30
N GLY A 385 -9.65 -35.56 -21.29
CA GLY A 385 -11.03 -35.33 -20.86
C GLY A 385 -11.54 -36.32 -19.80
N ASP A 386 -10.85 -37.44 -19.58
CA ASP A 386 -11.16 -38.42 -18.53
C ASP A 386 -9.90 -39.09 -17.96
N ALA A 387 -9.92 -39.45 -16.68
CA ALA A 387 -8.80 -40.09 -15.98
C ALA A 387 -8.41 -41.46 -16.57
N SER A 388 -9.33 -42.13 -17.27
CA SER A 388 -9.08 -43.40 -17.98
C SER A 388 -8.28 -43.23 -19.29
N GLY A 389 -7.97 -42.00 -19.69
CA GLY A 389 -7.20 -41.71 -20.90
C GLY A 389 -8.04 -41.78 -22.19
N PRO A 390 -7.39 -41.66 -23.36
CA PRO A 390 -8.09 -41.62 -24.64
C PRO A 390 -8.65 -42.99 -25.00
N PHE A 391 -9.80 -43.02 -25.68
CA PHE A 391 -10.30 -44.26 -26.26
C PHE A 391 -9.43 -44.70 -27.44
N HIS A 392 -8.97 -45.96 -27.43
CA HIS A 392 -8.36 -46.61 -28.58
C HIS A 392 -8.79 -48.08 -28.63
N SER A 393 -9.39 -48.51 -29.75
CA SER A 393 -10.01 -49.85 -29.90
C SER A 393 -9.11 -51.03 -29.52
N ASP A 394 -7.82 -51.00 -29.85
CA ASP A 394 -6.86 -52.07 -29.52
C ASP A 394 -6.01 -51.83 -28.24
N LEU A 395 -5.57 -50.59 -27.99
CA LEU A 395 -4.58 -50.26 -26.95
C LEU A 395 -5.20 -49.78 -25.63
N ASN A 396 -6.34 -49.09 -25.67
CA ASN A 396 -7.07 -48.62 -24.49
C ASN A 396 -8.60 -48.68 -24.71
N PRO A 397 -9.19 -49.88 -24.80
CA PRO A 397 -10.60 -50.06 -25.15
C PRO A 397 -11.59 -49.60 -24.07
N ASP A 398 -11.11 -49.38 -22.84
CA ASP A 398 -11.91 -48.91 -21.70
C ASP A 398 -11.75 -47.39 -21.45
N GLY A 399 -10.92 -46.70 -22.26
CA GLY A 399 -10.73 -45.25 -22.17
C GLY A 399 -12.03 -44.51 -22.51
N LEU A 400 -12.38 -43.51 -21.69
CA LEU A 400 -13.56 -42.65 -21.85
C LEU A 400 -13.22 -41.24 -22.35
N GLY A 401 -11.93 -40.91 -22.44
CA GLY A 401 -11.45 -39.66 -22.99
C GLY A 401 -11.57 -39.59 -24.51
N ASN A 402 -11.17 -38.45 -25.08
CA ASN A 402 -11.27 -38.16 -26.50
C ASN A 402 -10.59 -39.27 -27.34
N GLU A 403 -11.29 -39.77 -28.36
CA GLU A 403 -10.81 -40.90 -29.18
C GLU A 403 -9.54 -40.55 -29.97
N ILE A 404 -8.65 -41.54 -30.13
CA ILE A 404 -7.45 -41.42 -30.96
C ILE A 404 -7.44 -42.46 -32.08
N TYR A 405 -6.77 -42.14 -33.18
CA TYR A 405 -6.59 -43.04 -34.32
C TYR A 405 -5.16 -42.97 -34.87
N GLY A 406 -4.63 -44.12 -35.29
CA GLY A 406 -3.34 -44.21 -36.00
C GLY A 406 -2.11 -44.25 -35.09
N GLY A 407 -1.02 -43.64 -35.54
CA GLY A 407 0.32 -43.71 -34.94
C GLY A 407 0.54 -42.92 -33.65
N VAL A 408 -0.41 -42.85 -32.72
CA VAL A 408 -0.33 -41.96 -31.55
C VAL A 408 0.31 -42.64 -30.33
N LEU A 409 1.35 -42.02 -29.75
CA LEU A 409 1.92 -42.41 -28.46
C LEU A 409 1.25 -41.61 -27.34
N PHE A 410 0.45 -42.24 -26.47
CA PHE A 410 -0.36 -41.54 -25.45
C PHE A 410 -0.11 -42.00 -24.01
N GLU A 411 0.72 -43.03 -23.80
CA GLU A 411 1.07 -43.54 -22.46
C GLU A 411 2.47 -43.06 -21.99
N PRO A 412 2.59 -42.46 -20.79
CA PRO A 412 1.54 -42.19 -19.80
C PRO A 412 0.67 -40.96 -20.16
N TRP A 413 -0.56 -40.91 -19.65
CA TRP A 413 -1.44 -39.72 -19.69
C TRP A 413 -1.68 -39.14 -18.29
N LEU A 414 -2.20 -37.90 -18.22
CA LEU A 414 -2.57 -37.23 -16.98
C LEU A 414 -3.92 -37.74 -16.46
N LEU A 415 -4.04 -37.90 -15.13
CA LEU A 415 -5.28 -38.40 -14.50
C LEU A 415 -6.29 -37.29 -14.19
N THR A 416 -5.86 -36.04 -14.19
CA THR A 416 -6.67 -34.86 -13.90
C THR A 416 -6.34 -33.80 -14.94
N ASP A 417 -7.32 -32.97 -15.26
CA ASP A 417 -7.11 -31.80 -16.11
C ASP A 417 -6.16 -30.82 -15.39
N PRO A 418 -4.98 -30.51 -15.99
CA PRO A 418 -3.99 -29.61 -15.39
C PRO A 418 -4.45 -28.14 -15.34
N PHE A 419 -5.50 -27.77 -16.08
CA PHE A 419 -6.09 -26.42 -16.11
C PHE A 419 -7.41 -26.32 -15.36
N THR A 420 -7.94 -27.41 -14.78
CA THR A 420 -9.11 -27.27 -13.92
C THR A 420 -8.68 -26.38 -12.75
N PRO A 421 -9.32 -25.20 -12.56
CA PRO A 421 -8.99 -24.38 -11.43
C PRO A 421 -9.20 -25.24 -10.18
N PRO A 422 -8.24 -25.26 -9.26
CA PRO A 422 -8.44 -25.91 -7.99
C PRO A 422 -9.74 -25.41 -7.36
N PRO A 423 -10.40 -26.22 -6.52
CA PRO A 423 -11.67 -25.85 -5.91
C PRO A 423 -11.61 -24.43 -5.32
N ALA A 424 -12.69 -23.65 -5.52
CA ALA A 424 -12.81 -22.24 -5.16
C ALA A 424 -12.66 -21.97 -3.65
N CYS A 425 -11.42 -22.00 -3.17
CA CYS A 425 -10.98 -21.73 -1.80
C CYS A 425 -9.44 -21.88 -1.77
N CYS A 426 -8.73 -21.44 -0.74
CA CYS A 426 -8.37 -20.04 -0.54
C CYS A 426 -6.87 -19.89 -0.81
N SER A 427 -6.43 -18.65 -1.07
CA SER A 427 -5.02 -18.30 -1.18
C SER A 427 -4.25 -18.66 0.09
N SER A 428 -3.03 -19.18 -0.05
CA SER A 428 -2.07 -19.21 1.06
C SER A 428 -1.81 -17.79 1.55
N VAL A 429 -1.39 -17.64 2.81
CA VAL A 429 -1.22 -16.30 3.42
C VAL A 429 0.25 -16.01 3.72
N ALA A 430 0.74 -14.85 3.26
CA ALA A 430 2.01 -14.30 3.69
C ALA A 430 1.76 -13.15 4.68
N PHE A 431 2.33 -13.23 5.88
CA PHE A 431 2.20 -12.19 6.90
C PHE A 431 3.48 -11.35 6.99
N ILE A 432 3.38 -10.04 6.75
CA ILE A 432 4.49 -9.09 6.89
C ILE A 432 4.29 -8.25 8.16
N PRO A 433 5.17 -8.39 9.18
CA PRO A 433 5.01 -7.72 10.46
C PRO A 433 5.33 -6.21 10.37
N GLY A 434 5.00 -5.47 11.42
CA GLY A 434 5.37 -4.06 11.58
C GLY A 434 6.84 -3.82 11.91
N ILE A 435 7.20 -2.52 12.00
CA ILE A 435 8.53 -2.10 12.45
C ILE A 435 8.80 -2.66 13.84
N LYS A 436 10.02 -3.15 14.09
CA LYS A 436 10.38 -3.81 15.35
C LYS A 436 9.56 -5.09 15.66
N GLY A 437 8.79 -5.60 14.70
CA GLY A 437 7.95 -6.79 14.85
C GLY A 437 8.67 -8.14 14.63
N SER A 438 9.93 -8.10 14.19
CA SER A 438 10.79 -9.28 14.04
C SER A 438 11.93 -9.24 15.06
N ARG A 439 12.34 -10.41 15.55
CA ARG A 439 13.49 -10.52 16.46
C ARG A 439 14.79 -10.42 15.69
N LEU A 440 15.77 -9.73 16.30
CA LEU A 440 17.12 -9.62 15.76
C LEU A 440 18.09 -10.32 16.70
N TYR A 441 18.98 -11.10 16.11
CA TYR A 441 19.90 -11.98 16.82
C TYR A 441 21.34 -11.76 16.34
N LYS A 442 22.27 -12.20 17.17
CA LYS A 442 23.68 -12.34 16.82
C LYS A 442 24.31 -13.51 17.54
N GLU A 443 25.15 -14.28 16.84
CA GLU A 443 26.00 -15.29 17.47
C GLU A 443 27.18 -14.66 18.22
N ILE A 444 27.45 -15.16 19.42
CA ILE A 444 28.59 -14.81 20.28
C ILE A 444 29.25 -16.11 20.74
N GLY A 445 30.26 -16.56 19.99
CA GLY A 445 30.90 -17.85 20.24
C GLY A 445 29.91 -19.00 20.02
N ASP A 446 29.73 -19.86 21.02
CA ASP A 446 28.77 -20.98 20.98
C ASP A 446 27.37 -20.60 21.51
N SER A 447 27.09 -19.31 21.74
CA SER A 447 25.83 -18.80 22.29
C SER A 447 25.19 -17.77 21.36
N GLU A 448 23.86 -17.71 21.33
CA GLU A 448 23.11 -16.69 20.59
C GLU A 448 22.67 -15.59 21.55
N ASN A 449 22.81 -14.33 21.14
CA ASN A 449 22.28 -13.17 21.84
C ASN A 449 21.08 -12.63 21.07
N GLN A 450 19.91 -12.59 21.71
CA GLN A 450 18.75 -11.86 21.19
C GLN A 450 18.98 -10.36 21.44
N LEU A 451 19.31 -9.62 20.39
CA LEU A 451 19.50 -8.17 20.43
C LEU A 451 18.17 -7.43 20.47
N TRP A 452 17.16 -8.01 19.83
CA TRP A 452 15.79 -7.53 19.86
C TRP A 452 14.82 -8.68 20.15
N GLU A 453 14.05 -8.64 21.23
CA GLU A 453 13.90 -7.53 22.18
C GLU A 453 15.09 -7.45 23.16
N PRO A 454 15.63 -6.26 23.46
CA PRO A 454 16.83 -6.12 24.26
C PRO A 454 16.54 -6.39 25.74
N ASN A 455 17.48 -7.03 26.42
CA ASN A 455 17.42 -7.12 27.89
C ASN A 455 17.99 -5.85 28.57
N ARG A 456 18.79 -5.06 27.84
CA ARG A 456 19.57 -3.92 28.35
C ARG A 456 19.80 -2.86 27.27
N ASN A 457 20.08 -1.62 27.66
CA ASN A 457 20.45 -0.57 26.69
C ASN A 457 21.67 -0.96 25.83
N ALA A 458 22.63 -1.69 26.41
CA ALA A 458 23.84 -2.16 25.71
C ALA A 458 23.58 -3.18 24.59
N ASP A 459 22.41 -3.83 24.52
CA ASP A 459 22.06 -4.67 23.36
C ASP A 459 21.64 -3.81 22.16
N VAL A 460 20.98 -2.68 22.39
CA VAL A 460 20.62 -1.73 21.33
C VAL A 460 21.83 -1.05 20.73
N GLU A 461 22.88 -0.79 21.54
CA GLU A 461 24.15 -0.27 21.04
C GLU A 461 24.80 -1.18 19.97
N LYS A 462 24.52 -2.49 19.97
CA LYS A 462 25.00 -3.43 18.96
C LYS A 462 24.21 -3.36 17.65
N LEU A 463 23.00 -2.79 17.68
CA LEU A 463 22.13 -2.61 16.52
C LEU A 463 22.42 -1.32 15.74
N LEU A 464 23.34 -0.47 16.24
CA LEU A 464 23.70 0.81 15.64
C LEU A 464 24.19 0.69 14.20
N MET A 465 23.95 1.76 13.45
CA MET A 465 24.29 1.89 12.03
C MET A 465 25.18 3.11 11.82
N ASP A 466 25.97 3.11 10.75
CA ASP A 466 26.82 4.23 10.38
C ASP A 466 26.05 5.35 9.67
N GLU A 467 26.73 6.45 9.33
CA GLU A 467 26.15 7.61 8.64
C GLU A 467 25.56 7.29 7.25
N SER A 468 25.85 6.12 6.67
CA SER A 468 25.22 5.68 5.42
C SER A 468 23.96 4.83 5.64
N GLY A 469 23.62 4.54 6.90
CA GLY A 469 22.57 3.59 7.23
C GLY A 469 23.00 2.14 7.08
N ALA A 470 24.31 1.84 7.09
CA ALA A 470 24.81 0.46 7.07
C ALA A 470 25.02 -0.05 8.50
N SER A 471 24.71 -1.32 8.76
CA SER A 471 24.88 -1.93 10.09
C SER A 471 26.35 -1.92 10.51
N LEU A 472 26.65 -1.43 11.72
CA LEU A 472 28.02 -1.49 12.27
C LEU A 472 28.44 -2.94 12.58
N ASP A 473 27.46 -3.80 12.83
CA ASP A 473 27.65 -5.22 13.07
C ASP A 473 27.09 -6.03 11.88
N PRO A 474 27.95 -6.70 11.09
CA PRO A 474 27.53 -7.42 9.89
C PRO A 474 26.91 -8.79 10.19
N ASP A 475 27.00 -9.28 11.43
CA ASP A 475 26.61 -10.65 11.82
C ASP A 475 25.16 -10.72 12.33
N ILE A 476 24.38 -9.66 12.17
CA ILE A 476 22.99 -9.60 12.63
C ILE A 476 22.06 -10.30 11.63
N TYR A 477 21.16 -11.12 12.17
CA TYR A 477 20.14 -11.83 11.39
C TYR A 477 18.79 -11.81 12.11
N THR A 478 17.75 -12.18 11.37
CA THR A 478 16.39 -12.42 11.87
C THR A 478 15.99 -13.88 11.65
N ARG A 479 14.90 -14.33 12.28
CA ARG A 479 14.39 -15.71 12.15
C ARG A 479 12.89 -15.81 12.36
N ASP A 480 12.34 -14.97 13.23
CA ASP A 480 10.94 -15.07 13.65
C ASP A 480 10.33 -13.71 13.98
N VAL A 481 9.00 -13.66 13.88
CA VAL A 481 8.18 -12.54 14.34
C VAL A 481 7.89 -12.66 15.83
N ILE A 482 7.66 -11.53 16.49
CA ILE A 482 7.42 -11.50 17.93
C ILE A 482 5.98 -11.93 18.21
N GLY A 483 5.78 -13.18 18.64
CA GLY A 483 4.50 -13.62 19.18
C GLY A 483 4.18 -12.88 20.49
N ARG A 484 5.01 -13.10 21.51
CA ARG A 484 4.97 -12.37 22.79
C ARG A 484 6.30 -11.71 23.10
N ALA A 485 6.24 -10.43 23.42
CA ALA A 485 7.35 -9.65 23.89
C ALA A 485 7.74 -10.03 25.34
N PHE A 486 9.00 -10.38 25.56
CA PHE A 486 9.58 -10.95 26.80
C PHE A 486 8.79 -12.15 27.37
N GLY A 487 8.04 -12.84 26.51
CA GLY A 487 7.12 -13.91 26.92
C GLY A 487 5.87 -13.43 27.68
N MET A 488 5.66 -12.12 27.84
CA MET A 488 4.58 -11.54 28.64
C MET A 488 3.56 -10.77 27.81
N PHE A 489 4.01 -9.81 27.01
CA PHE A 489 3.15 -8.87 26.29
C PHE A 489 2.80 -9.42 24.92
N ASP A 490 1.51 -9.52 24.62
CA ASP A 490 1.06 -10.01 23.31
C ASP A 490 1.35 -8.99 22.22
N VAL A 491 1.93 -9.45 21.10
CA VAL A 491 2.17 -8.65 19.89
C VAL A 491 1.47 -9.34 18.72
N TYR A 492 1.93 -10.53 18.33
CA TYR A 492 1.31 -11.34 17.28
C TYR A 492 0.85 -12.73 17.75
N SER A 493 0.95 -13.10 19.03
CA SER A 493 0.63 -14.47 19.45
C SER A 493 -0.82 -14.85 19.15
N GLY A 494 -1.76 -13.93 19.38
CA GLY A 494 -3.16 -14.16 19.01
C GLY A 494 -3.38 -14.31 17.50
N PHE A 495 -2.59 -13.62 16.67
CA PHE A 495 -2.68 -13.73 15.21
C PHE A 495 -2.03 -15.01 14.66
N ILE A 496 -0.90 -15.43 15.23
CA ILE A 496 -0.24 -16.70 14.91
C ILE A 496 -1.19 -17.86 15.23
N ASP A 497 -1.78 -17.87 16.42
CA ASP A 497 -2.75 -18.90 16.82
C ASP A 497 -3.98 -18.93 15.88
N PHE A 498 -4.42 -17.76 15.42
CA PHE A 498 -5.50 -17.64 14.43
C PHE A 498 -5.12 -18.25 13.08
N MET A 499 -3.95 -17.90 12.53
CA MET A 499 -3.49 -18.41 11.24
C MET A 499 -3.20 -19.92 11.28
N ASP A 500 -2.61 -20.41 12.37
CA ASP A 500 -2.45 -21.85 12.62
C ASP A 500 -3.81 -22.54 12.70
N GLY A 501 -4.81 -21.90 13.31
CA GLY A 501 -6.20 -22.35 13.32
C GLY A 501 -6.79 -22.54 11.91
N LEU A 502 -6.57 -21.58 11.01
CA LEU A 502 -7.05 -21.63 9.61
C LEU A 502 -6.38 -22.76 8.80
N VAL A 503 -5.13 -23.11 9.11
CA VAL A 503 -4.48 -24.27 8.50
C VAL A 503 -5.05 -25.57 9.07
N LEU A 504 -5.25 -25.62 10.40
CA LEU A 504 -5.76 -26.81 11.09
C LEU A 504 -7.19 -27.17 10.68
N ASP A 505 -8.04 -26.20 10.39
CA ASP A 505 -9.41 -26.44 9.92
C ASP A 505 -9.54 -26.57 8.40
N GLY A 506 -8.46 -26.31 7.66
CA GLY A 506 -8.38 -26.46 6.21
C GLY A 506 -8.87 -25.25 5.42
N THR A 507 -9.14 -24.11 6.07
CA THR A 507 -9.51 -22.86 5.38
C THR A 507 -8.42 -22.39 4.43
N ILE A 508 -7.14 -22.49 4.83
CA ILE A 508 -5.99 -22.25 3.96
C ILE A 508 -5.03 -23.45 4.01
N VAL A 509 -4.25 -23.68 2.96
CA VAL A 509 -3.25 -24.77 2.98
C VAL A 509 -2.07 -24.44 3.88
N GLY A 510 -1.63 -23.19 3.83
CA GLY A 510 -0.45 -22.76 4.54
C GLY A 510 -0.38 -21.27 4.67
N TRP A 511 0.38 -20.85 5.67
CA TRP A 511 0.79 -19.48 5.84
C TRP A 511 2.26 -19.41 6.29
N ARG A 512 2.89 -18.25 6.06
CA ARG A 512 4.23 -17.94 6.57
C ARG A 512 4.27 -16.52 7.09
N ALA A 513 4.93 -16.32 8.22
CA ALA A 513 5.41 -15.01 8.62
C ALA A 513 6.70 -14.69 7.86
N LEU A 514 6.85 -13.45 7.41
CA LEU A 514 8.02 -12.95 6.69
C LEU A 514 8.81 -11.99 7.60
N PRO A 515 9.61 -12.50 8.55
CA PRO A 515 10.39 -11.65 9.42
C PRO A 515 11.50 -10.96 8.62
N TYR A 516 11.79 -9.71 8.98
CA TYR A 516 12.79 -8.90 8.29
C TYR A 516 13.61 -8.03 9.23
N ASP A 517 14.76 -7.58 8.73
CA ASP A 517 15.57 -6.57 9.42
C ASP A 517 14.92 -5.20 9.26
N TRP A 518 14.05 -4.86 10.22
CA TRP A 518 13.27 -3.62 10.26
C TRP A 518 14.12 -2.36 10.44
N ARG A 519 15.45 -2.48 10.59
CA ARG A 519 16.38 -1.36 10.61
C ARG A 519 16.58 -0.76 9.22
N LEU A 520 16.46 -1.58 8.18
CA LEU A 520 16.60 -1.18 6.78
C LEU A 520 15.32 -0.50 6.26
N ALA A 521 15.46 0.27 5.17
CA ALA A 521 14.32 0.85 4.48
C ALA A 521 13.46 -0.23 3.77
N PRO A 522 12.14 -0.05 3.63
CA PRO A 522 11.25 -1.08 3.05
C PRO A 522 11.65 -1.55 1.64
N ASP A 523 12.14 -0.65 0.79
CA ASP A 523 12.61 -0.95 -0.56
C ASP A 523 13.93 -1.73 -0.57
N GLU A 524 14.79 -1.56 0.43
CA GLU A 524 15.99 -2.39 0.60
C GLU A 524 15.66 -3.80 1.10
N VAL A 525 14.69 -3.91 2.02
CA VAL A 525 14.28 -5.19 2.61
C VAL A 525 13.85 -6.18 1.53
N VAL A 526 13.05 -5.74 0.56
CA VAL A 526 12.52 -6.63 -0.49
C VAL A 526 13.55 -7.05 -1.54
N GLN A 527 14.72 -6.41 -1.54
CA GLN A 527 15.85 -6.73 -2.44
C GLN A 527 16.89 -7.62 -1.78
N LYS A 528 16.80 -7.82 -0.45
CA LYS A 528 17.79 -8.50 0.38
C LYS A 528 17.16 -9.67 1.13
N GLY A 529 17.96 -10.37 1.91
CA GLY A 529 17.53 -11.50 2.72
C GLY A 529 17.98 -12.83 2.09
N VAL A 530 18.86 -13.51 2.79
CA VAL A 530 19.39 -14.83 2.41
C VAL A 530 19.28 -15.76 3.62
N GLU A 531 18.71 -16.94 3.42
CA GLU A 531 18.67 -17.95 4.47
C GLU A 531 20.06 -18.57 4.66
N THR A 532 20.62 -18.44 5.87
CA THR A 532 21.97 -18.92 6.21
C THR A 532 21.96 -20.30 6.90
N GLY A 533 20.78 -20.91 7.04
CA GLY A 533 20.55 -22.21 7.65
C GLY A 533 19.90 -22.12 9.04
N GLY A 534 19.16 -23.16 9.42
CA GLY A 534 18.43 -23.20 10.71
C GLY A 534 17.27 -22.20 10.79
N GLY A 535 16.77 -21.71 9.65
CA GLY A 535 15.77 -20.65 9.57
C GLY A 535 16.31 -19.22 9.79
N ASN A 536 17.64 -19.06 9.95
CA ASN A 536 18.24 -17.74 10.09
C ASN A 536 18.28 -17.01 8.74
N ILE A 537 17.92 -15.73 8.72
CA ILE A 537 17.84 -14.89 7.53
C ILE A 537 18.73 -13.66 7.73
N SER A 538 19.76 -13.53 6.90
CA SER A 538 20.63 -12.36 6.88
C SER A 538 20.18 -11.38 5.80
N TYR A 539 19.81 -10.17 6.21
CA TYR A 539 19.56 -9.04 5.30
C TYR A 539 20.82 -8.21 5.02
N LEU A 540 21.93 -8.56 5.67
CA LEU A 540 23.21 -7.86 5.50
C LEU A 540 24.15 -8.60 4.55
N SER A 541 23.88 -9.86 4.27
CA SER A 541 24.61 -10.67 3.30
C SER A 541 24.09 -10.42 1.89
N PRO A 542 24.97 -10.39 0.86
CA PRO A 542 24.55 -10.26 -0.52
C PRO A 542 23.74 -11.49 -0.96
N VAL A 543 22.66 -11.25 -1.72
CA VAL A 543 21.91 -12.33 -2.38
C VAL A 543 22.79 -12.96 -3.46
N PRO A 544 22.98 -14.29 -3.48
CA PRO A 544 23.76 -14.96 -4.51
C PRO A 544 23.21 -14.70 -5.92
N GLU A 545 24.10 -14.66 -6.92
CA GLU A 545 23.72 -14.45 -8.31
C GLU A 545 22.79 -15.58 -8.79
N GLY A 546 21.61 -15.21 -9.31
CA GLY A 546 20.59 -16.13 -9.78
C GLY A 546 19.63 -16.65 -8.70
N GLU A 547 19.77 -16.23 -7.44
CA GLU A 547 18.81 -16.56 -6.37
C GLU A 547 17.83 -15.40 -6.10
N LEU A 548 16.61 -15.76 -5.68
CA LEU A 548 15.60 -14.79 -5.27
C LEU A 548 15.81 -14.37 -3.79
N PRO A 549 15.59 -13.10 -3.44
CA PRO A 549 15.54 -12.65 -2.06
C PRO A 549 14.50 -13.43 -1.23
N PHE A 550 14.76 -13.60 0.07
CA PHE A 550 13.94 -14.41 0.99
C PHE A 550 12.43 -14.19 0.84
N MET A 551 11.95 -12.94 0.90
CA MET A 551 10.51 -12.65 0.80
C MET A 551 9.91 -13.13 -0.52
N ILE A 552 10.61 -12.94 -1.64
CA ILE A 552 10.13 -13.32 -2.97
C ILE A 552 10.09 -14.85 -3.10
N LYS A 553 11.12 -15.53 -2.58
CA LYS A 553 11.17 -16.99 -2.52
C LYS A 553 10.01 -17.58 -1.70
N GLU A 554 9.69 -16.99 -0.54
CA GLU A 554 8.57 -17.46 0.28
C GLU A 554 7.20 -17.25 -0.41
N ILE A 555 7.04 -16.17 -1.20
CA ILE A 555 5.84 -15.98 -2.02
C ILE A 555 5.72 -17.08 -3.08
N GLU A 556 6.81 -17.43 -3.75
CA GLU A 556 6.84 -18.53 -4.71
C GLU A 556 6.46 -19.87 -4.07
N GLU A 557 7.06 -20.19 -2.91
CA GLU A 557 6.76 -21.42 -2.17
C GLU A 557 5.31 -21.47 -1.69
N LEU A 558 4.77 -20.36 -1.18
CA LEU A 558 3.37 -20.26 -0.75
C LEU A 558 2.40 -20.39 -1.91
N ALA A 559 2.70 -19.79 -3.06
CA ALA A 559 1.88 -19.89 -4.26
C ALA A 559 1.84 -21.33 -4.78
N ALA A 560 2.98 -22.02 -4.80
CA ALA A 560 3.09 -23.40 -5.27
C ALA A 560 2.28 -24.41 -4.44
N VAL A 561 2.10 -24.15 -3.14
CA VAL A 561 1.29 -25.01 -2.26
C VAL A 561 -0.14 -24.51 -2.05
N SER A 562 -0.44 -23.28 -2.48
CA SER A 562 -1.76 -22.68 -2.32
C SER A 562 -2.82 -23.47 -3.06
N GLN A 563 -4.02 -23.57 -2.48
CA GLN A 563 -5.12 -24.25 -3.13
C GLN A 563 -5.42 -23.61 -4.48
N ASN A 564 -5.51 -22.29 -4.60
CA ASN A 564 -5.83 -21.60 -5.85
C ASN A 564 -4.59 -21.10 -6.63
N GLY A 565 -3.38 -21.50 -6.23
CA GLY A 565 -2.12 -21.01 -6.82
C GLY A 565 -1.81 -19.54 -6.54
N LYS A 566 -2.55 -18.87 -5.64
CA LYS A 566 -2.39 -17.47 -5.28
C LYS A 566 -1.98 -17.28 -3.81
N VAL A 567 -1.49 -16.09 -3.48
CA VAL A 567 -1.09 -15.67 -2.14
C VAL A 567 -1.78 -14.36 -1.78
N THR A 568 -2.41 -14.33 -0.60
CA THR A 568 -2.89 -13.08 0.02
C THR A 568 -1.81 -12.54 0.96
N LEU A 569 -1.44 -11.27 0.79
CA LEU A 569 -0.57 -10.56 1.72
C LEU A 569 -1.40 -9.98 2.86
N VAL A 570 -1.09 -10.34 4.10
CA VAL A 570 -1.62 -9.69 5.30
C VAL A 570 -0.50 -8.92 5.96
N THR A 571 -0.73 -7.66 6.28
CA THR A 571 0.34 -6.77 6.74
C THR A 571 -0.11 -5.99 7.96
N HIS A 572 0.86 -5.65 8.81
CA HIS A 572 0.64 -4.80 9.96
C HIS A 572 1.63 -3.64 9.97
N SER A 573 1.16 -2.41 10.24
CA SER A 573 2.03 -1.25 10.46
C SER A 573 3.02 -1.06 9.29
N ASN A 574 4.32 -0.89 9.56
CA ASN A 574 5.36 -0.76 8.52
C ASN A 574 5.40 -1.93 7.51
N GLY A 575 4.84 -3.10 7.85
CA GLY A 575 4.71 -4.21 6.91
C GLY A 575 3.86 -3.86 5.69
N GLY A 576 2.95 -2.89 5.80
CA GLY A 576 2.20 -2.37 4.65
C GLY A 576 3.09 -1.60 3.66
N LEU A 577 4.04 -0.81 4.16
CA LEU A 577 5.04 -0.13 3.32
C LEU A 577 5.98 -1.14 2.65
N VAL A 578 6.40 -2.17 3.39
CA VAL A 578 7.18 -3.29 2.83
C VAL A 578 6.39 -4.04 1.75
N ALA A 579 5.09 -4.24 1.92
CA ALA A 579 4.25 -4.86 0.91
C ALA A 579 4.14 -4.00 -0.37
N LYS A 580 4.00 -2.67 -0.25
CA LYS A 580 4.05 -1.78 -1.44
C LYS A 580 5.39 -1.94 -2.18
N SER A 581 6.50 -1.92 -1.46
CA SER A 581 7.82 -2.16 -2.04
C SER A 581 7.94 -3.55 -2.68
N LEU A 582 7.37 -4.57 -2.05
CA LEU A 582 7.39 -5.94 -2.56
C LEU A 582 6.64 -6.03 -3.88
N LEU A 583 5.42 -5.48 -3.96
CA LEU A 583 4.61 -5.49 -5.18
C LEU A 583 5.30 -4.71 -6.32
N ALA A 584 5.86 -3.53 -6.03
CA ALA A 584 6.64 -2.76 -7.00
C ALA A 584 7.88 -3.55 -7.50
N ARG A 585 8.52 -4.32 -6.62
CA ARG A 585 9.64 -5.19 -6.97
C ARG A 585 9.18 -6.36 -7.85
N LEU A 586 8.09 -7.03 -7.50
CA LEU A 586 7.52 -8.12 -8.30
C LEU A 586 7.10 -7.64 -9.69
N GLU A 587 6.54 -6.43 -9.79
CA GLU A 587 6.21 -5.81 -11.07
C GLU A 587 7.44 -5.51 -11.92
N THR A 588 8.53 -5.04 -11.30
CA THR A 588 9.81 -4.88 -11.99
C THR A 588 10.33 -6.23 -12.51
N LEU A 589 10.27 -7.30 -11.71
CA LEU A 589 10.70 -8.63 -12.12
C LEU A 589 9.85 -9.20 -13.25
N LYS A 590 8.52 -8.98 -13.21
CA LYS A 590 7.61 -9.37 -14.28
C LYS A 590 7.91 -8.62 -15.57
N ALA A 591 8.14 -7.31 -15.52
CA ALA A 591 8.50 -6.52 -16.69
C ALA A 591 9.83 -6.94 -17.33
N LEU A 592 10.74 -7.53 -16.55
CA LEU A 592 12.00 -8.10 -17.02
C LEU A 592 11.87 -9.55 -17.53
N GLY A 593 10.71 -10.19 -17.36
CA GLY A 593 10.51 -11.60 -17.66
C GLY A 593 11.22 -12.56 -16.69
N GLU A 594 11.64 -12.08 -15.52
CA GLU A 594 12.36 -12.87 -14.51
C GLU A 594 11.41 -13.65 -13.58
N SER A 595 10.16 -13.22 -13.42
CA SER A 595 9.18 -13.86 -12.53
C SER A 595 7.74 -13.44 -12.87
N ASP A 596 6.77 -14.36 -12.76
CA ASP A 596 5.32 -14.09 -12.88
C ASP A 596 4.61 -13.93 -11.51
N LEU A 597 5.37 -13.87 -10.42
CA LEU A 597 4.83 -13.90 -9.05
C LEU A 597 3.89 -12.74 -8.71
N LEU A 598 3.97 -11.61 -9.43
CA LEU A 598 2.99 -10.54 -9.29
C LEU A 598 1.57 -11.05 -9.55
N ASP A 599 1.39 -11.87 -10.59
CA ASP A 599 0.08 -12.42 -10.94
C ASP A 599 -0.40 -13.43 -9.91
N LYS A 600 0.51 -13.99 -9.09
CA LYS A 600 0.17 -14.92 -8.01
C LYS A 600 -0.35 -14.18 -6.77
N ILE A 601 -0.30 -12.86 -6.70
CA ILE A 601 -0.92 -12.11 -5.59
C ILE A 601 -2.37 -11.79 -5.93
N ASP A 602 -3.32 -12.18 -5.07
CA ASP A 602 -4.74 -11.89 -5.27
C ASP A 602 -5.24 -10.71 -4.44
N ARG A 603 -4.62 -10.49 -3.27
CA ARG A 603 -5.10 -9.51 -2.29
C ARG A 603 -3.98 -9.02 -1.37
N VAL A 604 -4.13 -7.78 -0.92
CA VAL A 604 -3.31 -7.16 0.13
C VAL A 604 -4.24 -6.60 1.19
N ILE A 605 -4.11 -7.07 2.42
CA ILE A 605 -4.84 -6.61 3.59
C ILE A 605 -3.87 -5.81 4.47
N MET A 606 -4.06 -4.49 4.51
CA MET A 606 -3.21 -3.54 5.20
C MET A 606 -3.85 -3.12 6.52
N VAL A 607 -3.35 -3.63 7.64
CA VAL A 607 -3.86 -3.29 8.97
C VAL A 607 -2.95 -2.24 9.60
N ALA A 608 -3.53 -1.09 9.95
CA ALA A 608 -2.86 0.02 10.63
C ALA A 608 -1.56 0.48 9.94
N ALA A 609 -1.48 0.36 8.61
CA ALA A 609 -0.29 0.72 7.85
C ALA A 609 -0.11 2.26 7.79
N PRO A 610 1.00 2.83 8.27
CA PRO A 610 1.29 4.27 8.17
C PRO A 610 1.76 4.59 6.75
N GLN A 611 0.86 4.51 5.77
CA GLN A 611 1.21 4.62 4.36
C GLN A 611 1.82 5.97 4.00
N LEU A 612 1.39 7.04 4.68
CA LEU A 612 1.93 8.39 4.52
C LEU A 612 2.89 8.77 5.66
N GLY A 613 3.34 7.81 6.48
CA GLY A 613 4.16 8.03 7.66
C GLY A 613 3.39 8.40 8.93
N THR A 614 4.10 8.59 10.04
CA THR A 614 3.55 8.89 11.37
C THR A 614 4.35 9.98 12.09
N PRO A 615 3.70 10.99 12.69
CA PRO A 615 4.38 12.00 13.50
C PRO A 615 5.07 11.46 14.76
N SER A 616 4.69 10.25 15.22
CA SER A 616 5.23 9.65 16.44
C SER A 616 6.75 9.48 16.43
N THR A 617 7.35 9.27 15.26
CA THR A 617 8.80 9.09 15.10
C THR A 617 9.60 10.40 15.26
N ILE A 618 8.97 11.57 15.13
CA ILE A 618 9.65 12.87 15.18
C ILE A 618 10.27 13.12 16.56
N ALA A 619 9.49 12.92 17.64
CA ALA A 619 9.97 13.14 19.01
C ALA A 619 11.04 12.14 19.43
N ALA A 620 10.91 10.90 18.95
CA ALA A 620 11.89 9.83 19.15
C ALA A 620 13.25 10.20 18.56
N MET A 621 13.29 10.64 17.30
CA MET A 621 14.53 11.01 16.62
C MET A 621 15.18 12.28 17.19
N LEU A 622 14.37 13.26 17.60
CA LEU A 622 14.88 14.53 18.14
C LEU A 622 15.34 14.42 19.60
N HIS A 623 14.67 13.63 20.43
CA HIS A 623 14.85 13.65 21.88
C HIS A 623 14.99 12.28 22.54
N GLY A 624 14.72 11.19 21.83
CA GLY A 624 14.54 9.86 22.42
C GLY A 624 13.24 9.74 23.23
N ASP A 625 12.28 10.65 23.01
CA ASP A 625 10.99 10.64 23.69
C ASP A 625 10.02 9.67 23.03
N GLY A 626 9.13 9.06 23.84
CA GLY A 626 8.10 8.19 23.30
C GLY A 626 8.62 6.90 22.66
N GLU A 627 9.92 6.59 22.74
CA GLU A 627 10.53 5.30 22.36
C GLU A 627 10.23 4.22 23.41
N HIS A 628 8.94 3.99 23.60
CA HIS A 628 8.46 2.77 24.23
C HIS A 628 8.48 1.66 23.18
N MET A 629 9.03 0.52 23.54
CA MET A 629 9.27 -0.56 22.60
C MET A 629 8.24 -1.65 22.88
N LEU A 630 7.41 -1.95 21.88
CA LEU A 630 6.34 -2.95 21.98
C LEU A 630 5.56 -2.86 23.31
N GLY A 631 5.09 -1.65 23.64
CA GLY A 631 4.06 -1.42 24.67
C GLY A 631 4.40 -1.82 26.11
N GLY A 632 5.66 -2.11 26.45
CA GLY A 632 5.99 -2.67 27.77
C GLY A 632 7.24 -2.11 28.45
N PHE A 633 8.07 -1.30 27.76
CA PHE A 633 9.30 -0.78 28.33
C PHE A 633 9.88 0.41 27.56
N PHE A 634 10.82 1.12 28.20
CA PHE A 634 11.54 2.27 27.68
C PHE A 634 13.04 2.01 27.62
N LEU A 635 13.66 2.42 26.52
CA LEU A 635 15.09 2.73 26.50
C LEU A 635 15.37 4.00 27.28
N ASN A 636 16.60 4.18 27.76
CA ASN A 636 17.01 5.51 28.16
C ASN A 636 17.03 6.44 26.94
N LYS A 637 16.67 7.71 27.14
CA LYS A 637 16.47 8.68 26.05
C LYS A 637 17.72 8.88 25.19
N GLN A 638 18.91 8.82 25.79
CA GLN A 638 20.17 8.97 25.07
C GLN A 638 20.39 7.83 24.07
N THR A 639 20.17 6.59 24.50
CA THR A 639 20.33 5.39 23.66
C THR A 639 19.27 5.36 22.57
N ALA A 640 18.01 5.64 22.92
CA ALA A 640 16.91 5.73 21.96
C ALA A 640 17.19 6.73 20.83
N ARG A 641 17.65 7.94 21.19
CA ARG A 641 17.96 9.00 20.23
C ARG A 641 19.09 8.62 19.28
N VAL A 642 20.22 8.15 19.82
CA VAL A 642 21.37 7.72 18.99
C VAL A 642 21.01 6.53 18.11
N PHE A 643 20.16 5.63 18.62
CA PHE A 643 19.70 4.48 17.84
C PHE A 643 18.87 4.91 16.63
N ALA A 644 17.98 5.90 16.78
CA ALA A 644 17.14 6.37 15.68
C ALA A 644 17.87 7.27 14.66
N GLU A 645 19.00 7.88 15.05
CA GLU A 645 19.71 8.89 14.26
C GLU A 645 20.18 8.39 12.88
N ASN A 646 20.60 7.13 12.78
CA ASN A 646 21.11 6.55 11.54
C ASN A 646 20.32 5.31 11.09
N LEU A 647 19.02 5.25 11.42
CA LEU A 647 18.19 4.06 11.19
C LEU A 647 17.27 4.24 9.97
N PRO A 648 17.62 3.77 8.76
CA PRO A 648 16.83 4.01 7.54
C PRO A 648 15.33 3.68 7.69
N GLY A 649 15.00 2.58 8.37
CA GLY A 649 13.62 2.19 8.63
C GLY A 649 12.80 3.20 9.46
N ALA A 650 13.44 4.00 10.33
CA ALA A 650 12.77 5.10 11.04
C ALA A 650 12.52 6.31 10.13
N TYR A 651 13.46 6.65 9.25
CA TYR A 651 13.29 7.74 8.29
C TYR A 651 12.16 7.45 7.29
N ALA A 652 12.03 6.20 6.86
CA ALA A 652 10.93 5.77 5.99
C ALA A 652 9.53 5.96 6.60
N LEU A 653 9.41 6.07 7.92
CA LEU A 653 8.15 6.31 8.64
C LEU A 653 7.84 7.78 8.91
N LEU A 654 8.72 8.71 8.54
CA LEU A 654 8.43 10.13 8.65
C LEU A 654 7.20 10.51 7.80
N PRO A 655 6.40 11.50 8.22
CA PRO A 655 5.30 12.01 7.39
C PRO A 655 5.78 12.39 5.99
N SER A 656 5.16 11.86 4.94
CA SER A 656 5.55 12.13 3.54
C SER A 656 5.06 13.49 3.05
N THR A 657 5.49 13.93 1.86
CA THR A 657 4.90 15.11 1.22
C THR A 657 3.38 14.99 1.06
N ARG A 658 2.88 13.80 0.69
CA ARG A 658 1.46 13.52 0.53
C ARG A 658 0.71 13.62 1.86
N TYR A 659 1.32 13.24 2.99
CA TYR A 659 0.73 13.44 4.33
C TYR A 659 0.27 14.88 4.55
N PHE A 660 1.14 15.85 4.25
CA PHE A 660 0.85 17.28 4.47
C PHE A 660 -0.19 17.86 3.49
N GLU A 661 -0.49 17.17 2.40
CA GLU A 661 -1.59 17.54 1.50
C GLU A 661 -2.96 17.15 2.04
N ILE A 662 -3.01 16.14 2.92
CA ILE A 662 -4.24 15.54 3.45
C ILE A 662 -4.48 15.97 4.90
N VAL A 663 -3.42 15.99 5.71
CA VAL A 663 -3.46 16.39 7.11
C VAL A 663 -2.99 17.83 7.23
N SER A 664 -3.93 18.72 7.53
CA SER A 664 -3.68 20.16 7.67
C SER A 664 -2.98 20.57 8.97
N ASP A 665 -3.02 19.70 9.98
CA ASP A 665 -2.46 19.99 11.30
C ASP A 665 -0.92 20.00 11.23
N PRO A 666 -0.24 21.04 11.75
CA PRO A 666 1.22 21.05 11.81
C PRO A 666 1.77 19.93 12.69
N VAL A 667 2.89 19.34 12.27
CA VAL A 667 3.54 18.26 13.03
C VAL A 667 4.52 18.78 14.08
N VAL A 668 4.95 20.05 13.96
CA VAL A 668 5.68 20.77 15.00
C VAL A 668 5.08 22.16 15.15
N THR A 669 4.79 22.55 16.39
CA THR A 669 4.25 23.88 16.73
C THR A 669 5.10 24.55 17.81
N PHE A 670 5.00 25.88 17.90
CA PHE A 670 5.79 26.67 18.85
C PHE A 670 4.92 27.65 19.63
N SER A 671 5.23 27.83 20.91
CA SER A 671 4.58 28.84 21.75
C SER A 671 5.00 30.27 21.38
N ASP A 672 4.16 31.24 21.72
CA ASP A 672 4.45 32.67 21.47
C ASP A 672 5.74 33.15 22.20
N ASP A 673 6.07 32.55 23.34
CA ASP A 673 7.22 32.91 24.16
C ASP A 673 8.50 32.13 23.84
N ILE A 674 8.46 31.24 22.83
CA ILE A 674 9.58 30.39 22.42
C ILE A 674 10.85 31.19 22.10
N THR A 675 10.67 32.43 21.64
CA THR A 675 11.78 33.33 21.30
C THR A 675 12.69 33.67 22.48
N SER A 676 12.22 33.40 23.69
CA SER A 676 12.96 33.58 24.94
C SER A 676 13.91 32.41 25.23
N ALA A 677 13.68 31.23 24.64
CA ALA A 677 14.61 30.11 24.67
C ALA A 677 15.74 30.32 23.65
N ALA A 678 16.99 30.27 24.11
CA ALA A 678 18.17 30.49 23.27
C ALA A 678 18.13 29.58 22.02
N ASN A 679 18.49 30.14 20.86
CA ASN A 679 18.48 29.54 19.51
C ASN A 679 17.11 29.37 18.81
N PHE A 680 15.98 29.56 19.51
CA PHE A 680 14.64 29.49 18.90
C PHE A 680 14.00 30.88 18.65
N GLY A 681 14.78 31.95 18.85
CA GLY A 681 14.42 33.36 18.69
C GLY A 681 13.91 33.81 17.30
N ALA A 682 13.98 32.96 16.28
CA ALA A 682 13.67 33.28 14.89
C ALA A 682 12.49 32.48 14.29
N TYR A 683 11.83 31.60 15.05
CA TYR A 683 10.76 30.75 14.52
C TYR A 683 9.41 31.48 14.41
N ALA A 684 8.93 31.57 13.18
CA ALA A 684 7.52 31.77 12.83
C ALA A 684 7.40 31.42 11.33
N PRO A 685 6.82 30.26 10.94
CA PRO A 685 5.62 29.62 11.50
C PRO A 685 5.80 28.15 11.94
N ASP A 686 4.70 27.53 12.38
CA ASP A 686 4.58 26.07 12.62
C ASP A 686 5.01 25.25 11.39
N ILE A 687 5.49 24.02 11.60
CA ILE A 687 5.99 23.15 10.53
C ILE A 687 4.83 22.36 9.93
N SER A 688 4.52 22.66 8.68
CA SER A 688 3.33 22.15 7.98
C SER A 688 3.63 21.57 6.59
N SER A 689 4.92 21.32 6.30
CA SER A 689 5.35 20.64 5.07
C SER A 689 6.58 19.76 5.31
N PHE A 690 6.79 18.79 4.42
CA PHE A 690 7.96 17.91 4.47
C PHE A 690 9.28 18.70 4.34
N ALA A 691 9.32 19.67 3.43
CA ALA A 691 10.51 20.51 3.23
C ALA A 691 10.87 21.32 4.48
N GLU A 692 9.88 21.91 5.17
CA GLU A 692 10.10 22.62 6.44
C GLU A 692 10.56 21.65 7.54
N LEU A 693 9.98 20.46 7.59
CA LEU A 693 10.38 19.42 8.55
C LEU A 693 11.83 18.98 8.33
N GLY A 694 12.25 18.76 7.07
CA GLY A 694 13.64 18.46 6.72
C GLY A 694 14.59 19.59 7.12
N GLN A 695 14.23 20.85 6.86
CA GLN A 695 15.03 22.00 7.27
C GLN A 695 15.14 22.13 8.80
N PHE A 696 14.08 21.77 9.52
CA PHE A 696 14.09 21.71 10.99
C PHE A 696 14.98 20.60 11.52
N PHE A 697 14.93 19.41 10.92
CA PHE A 697 15.79 18.28 11.29
C PHE A 697 17.27 18.56 11.06
N LEU A 698 17.61 19.31 10.02
CA LEU A 698 18.98 19.66 9.65
C LEU A 698 19.51 20.94 10.32
N ALA A 699 18.77 21.48 11.30
CA ALA A 699 19.12 22.73 11.97
C ALA A 699 19.30 23.95 11.02
N ILE A 700 18.71 23.89 9.83
CA ILE A 700 18.78 24.99 8.84
C ILE A 700 17.94 26.19 9.32
N LEU A 701 16.84 25.90 10.03
CA LEU A 701 15.91 26.92 10.52
C LEU A 701 16.38 27.65 11.80
N ASP A 702 16.97 26.96 12.78
CA ASP A 702 17.48 27.55 14.04
C ASP A 702 18.98 27.82 14.04
N GLY A 703 19.76 27.11 13.21
CA GLY A 703 21.21 27.11 13.33
C GLY A 703 21.69 26.47 14.64
N ARG A 704 20.90 25.56 15.25
CA ARG A 704 21.35 24.85 16.46
C ARG A 704 22.61 24.05 16.17
N SER A 705 23.51 23.99 17.14
CA SER A 705 24.67 23.09 17.08
C SER A 705 24.26 21.68 17.48
N ASP A 706 24.97 20.69 16.94
CA ASP A 706 24.82 19.29 17.33
C ASP A 706 24.88 19.12 18.86
N PRO A 707 23.81 18.60 19.50
CA PRO A 707 23.76 18.48 20.96
C PRO A 707 24.70 17.39 21.48
N ALA A 708 25.22 17.57 22.69
CA ALA A 708 26.02 16.53 23.33
C ALA A 708 25.17 15.26 23.59
N PHE A 709 25.80 14.08 23.60
CA PHE A 709 25.14 12.79 23.84
C PHE A 709 24.13 12.79 25.00
N GLY A 710 24.49 13.42 26.13
CA GLY A 710 23.64 13.50 27.32
C GLY A 710 22.55 14.58 27.31
N ASP A 711 22.59 15.52 26.36
CA ASP A 711 21.59 16.60 26.25
C ASP A 711 20.41 16.14 25.40
N THR A 712 19.39 15.56 26.03
CA THR A 712 18.13 15.13 25.40
C THR A 712 17.04 16.22 25.44
N ALA A 713 17.38 17.42 25.89
CA ALA A 713 16.46 18.56 25.96
C ALA A 713 16.51 19.37 24.66
N THR A 714 17.70 19.57 24.09
CA THR A 714 17.89 20.18 22.78
C THR A 714 17.55 19.18 21.66
N PRO A 715 16.81 19.58 20.60
CA PRO A 715 16.47 18.67 19.50
C PRO A 715 17.73 18.20 18.73
N ASN A 716 17.78 16.92 18.35
CA ASN A 716 18.90 16.36 17.59
C ASN A 716 19.05 16.97 16.19
N ILE A 717 20.23 16.82 15.59
CA ILE A 717 20.42 17.04 14.15
C ILE A 717 20.39 15.69 13.46
N LEU A 718 19.54 15.53 12.44
CA LEU A 718 19.37 14.26 11.75
C LEU A 718 20.28 14.13 10.53
N ASN A 719 20.32 12.92 9.97
CA ASN A 719 21.17 12.56 8.86
C ASN A 719 20.57 13.03 7.52
N PRO A 720 21.25 13.92 6.77
CA PRO A 720 20.74 14.44 5.50
C PRO A 720 20.61 13.36 4.42
N ALA A 721 21.54 12.40 4.33
CA ALA A 721 21.49 11.37 3.30
C ALA A 721 20.29 10.43 3.49
N LEU A 722 19.95 10.12 4.75
CA LEU A 722 18.78 9.30 5.07
C LEU A 722 17.45 10.05 4.87
N LEU A 723 17.42 11.37 5.08
CA LEU A 723 16.25 12.20 4.73
C LEU A 723 16.02 12.20 3.21
N ASP A 724 17.06 12.40 2.40
CA ASP A 724 16.97 12.37 0.94
C ASP A 724 16.51 10.98 0.44
N SER A 725 17.01 9.91 1.06
CA SER A 725 16.59 8.53 0.76
C SER A 725 15.12 8.30 1.12
N ALA A 726 14.68 8.79 2.28
CA ALA A 726 13.28 8.67 2.71
C ALA A 726 12.34 9.45 1.80
N GLU A 727 12.70 10.67 1.37
CA GLU A 727 11.91 11.45 0.41
C GLU A 727 11.74 10.68 -0.92
N SER A 728 12.83 10.08 -1.41
CA SER A 728 12.81 9.27 -2.64
C SER A 728 11.92 8.04 -2.48
N PHE A 729 12.02 7.34 -1.35
CA PHE A 729 11.16 6.20 -1.01
C PHE A 729 9.68 6.61 -0.92
N HIS A 730 9.37 7.70 -0.21
CA HIS A 730 8.01 8.22 -0.08
C HIS A 730 7.40 8.55 -1.44
N ALA A 731 8.16 9.24 -2.30
CA ALA A 731 7.68 9.57 -3.65
C ALA A 731 7.32 8.32 -4.46
N ALA A 732 8.09 7.24 -4.32
CA ALA A 732 7.79 5.97 -4.98
C ALA A 732 6.59 5.24 -4.34
N ALA A 733 6.54 5.16 -3.01
CA ALA A 733 5.49 4.46 -2.27
C ALA A 733 4.12 5.15 -2.37
N ASP A 734 4.09 6.49 -2.36
CA ASP A 734 2.88 7.31 -2.50
C ASP A 734 2.32 7.26 -3.94
N ALA A 735 3.20 7.11 -4.94
CA ALA A 735 2.80 7.00 -6.34
C ALA A 735 2.39 5.58 -6.75
N TYR A 736 2.70 4.57 -5.94
CA TYR A 736 2.48 3.18 -6.29
C TYR A 736 0.98 2.80 -6.23
N VAL A 737 0.48 2.24 -7.33
CA VAL A 737 -0.89 1.73 -7.44
C VAL A 737 -0.82 0.25 -7.82
N PRO A 738 -1.29 -0.67 -6.94
CA PRO A 738 -1.31 -2.10 -7.27
C PRO A 738 -2.13 -2.39 -8.56
N PRO A 739 -1.74 -3.41 -9.35
CA PRO A 739 -2.50 -3.84 -10.52
C PRO A 739 -3.99 -4.11 -10.22
N PRO A 740 -4.92 -3.86 -11.16
CA PRO A 740 -6.37 -3.96 -10.91
C PRO A 740 -6.88 -5.33 -10.44
N HIS A 741 -6.14 -6.41 -10.71
CA HIS A 741 -6.51 -7.75 -10.26
C HIS A 741 -6.19 -8.01 -8.78
N ILE A 742 -5.33 -7.19 -8.16
CA ILE A 742 -4.97 -7.29 -6.75
C ILE A 742 -5.97 -6.47 -5.93
N LYS A 743 -6.78 -7.15 -5.11
CA LYS A 743 -7.71 -6.48 -4.20
C LYS A 743 -6.95 -5.83 -3.04
N VAL A 744 -7.13 -4.53 -2.82
CA VAL A 744 -6.51 -3.81 -1.70
C VAL A 744 -7.55 -3.51 -0.63
N VAL A 745 -7.28 -3.95 0.60
CA VAL A 745 -8.12 -3.68 1.77
C VAL A 745 -7.30 -2.93 2.81
N GLU A 746 -7.83 -1.83 3.32
CA GLU A 746 -7.17 -0.95 4.28
C GLU A 746 -7.99 -0.88 5.56
N ILE A 747 -7.38 -1.22 6.70
CA ILE A 747 -8.07 -1.28 7.99
C ILE A 747 -7.37 -0.35 8.96
N ALA A 748 -7.99 0.80 9.25
CA ALA A 748 -7.51 1.77 10.23
C ALA A 748 -8.04 1.45 11.62
N GLY A 749 -7.17 1.45 12.64
CA GLY A 749 -7.64 1.52 14.02
C GLY A 749 -8.13 2.93 14.35
N TRP A 750 -9.16 3.02 15.19
CA TRP A 750 -9.85 4.27 15.48
C TRP A 750 -10.17 4.43 16.97
N GLY A 751 -10.07 5.67 17.46
CA GLY A 751 -10.63 6.12 18.73
C GLY A 751 -9.65 6.20 19.90
N LEU A 752 -8.37 5.91 19.70
CA LEU A 752 -7.35 5.99 20.75
C LEU A 752 -6.53 7.29 20.63
N ASP A 753 -6.00 7.75 21.76
CA ASP A 753 -5.17 8.97 21.84
C ASP A 753 -3.86 8.77 21.07
N THR A 754 -3.76 9.40 19.90
CA THR A 754 -2.77 9.13 18.87
C THR A 754 -1.91 10.37 18.63
N PRO A 755 -0.57 10.27 18.68
CA PRO A 755 0.32 11.40 18.41
C PRO A 755 0.11 12.00 17.02
N LYS A 756 -0.11 13.31 16.95
CA LYS A 756 -0.20 14.07 15.69
C LYS A 756 0.91 15.10 15.50
N GLY A 757 1.68 15.38 16.55
CA GLY A 757 2.79 16.32 16.47
C GLY A 757 3.37 16.65 17.85
N ILE A 758 4.27 17.63 17.88
CA ILE A 758 4.92 18.12 19.09
C ILE A 758 4.74 19.64 19.20
N ARG A 759 4.56 20.14 20.43
CA ARG A 759 4.65 21.58 20.72
C ARG A 759 5.88 21.85 21.56
N TYR A 760 6.62 22.90 21.22
CA TYR A 760 7.69 23.44 22.04
C TYR A 760 7.24 24.69 22.78
N ASP A 761 7.56 24.78 24.07
CA ASP A 761 7.35 25.97 24.91
C ASP A 761 8.66 26.40 25.58
N ALA A 762 8.74 27.66 26.06
CA ALA A 762 9.90 28.18 26.78
C ALA A 762 9.62 28.29 28.30
N LYS A 763 10.49 27.70 29.13
CA LYS A 763 10.36 27.73 30.60
C LYS A 763 11.55 28.46 31.25
N PRO A 764 11.34 29.43 32.16
CA PRO A 764 12.45 30.14 32.81
C PRO A 764 13.25 29.25 33.80
N VAL A 765 14.59 29.24 33.71
CA VAL A 765 15.46 28.31 34.49
C VAL A 765 16.09 28.94 35.75
N CYS A 766 16.28 30.27 35.80
CA CYS A 766 16.90 30.91 36.96
C CYS A 766 16.37 32.31 37.28
N PRO A 767 16.22 32.71 38.56
CA PRO A 767 15.39 33.87 38.88
C PRO A 767 16.12 35.09 39.46
N ILE A 768 17.43 35.34 39.21
CA ILE A 768 18.08 36.63 39.59
C ILE A 768 19.00 37.13 38.48
N PHE A 769 18.43 37.91 37.57
CA PHE A 769 19.08 38.51 36.40
C PHE A 769 19.64 37.47 35.42
N CYS A 770 18.79 36.81 34.62
CA CYS A 770 19.22 36.08 33.42
C CYS A 770 18.14 36.09 32.34
N ASP A 771 18.61 36.13 31.09
CA ASP A 771 17.88 35.93 29.85
C ASP A 771 17.87 34.42 29.46
N GLU A 772 17.85 33.50 30.44
CA GLU A 772 18.03 32.05 30.24
C GLU A 772 16.72 31.26 30.46
N TYR A 773 16.26 30.62 29.39
CA TYR A 773 15.07 29.76 29.33
C TYR A 773 15.49 28.36 28.85
N GLU A 774 14.80 27.33 29.35
CA GLU A 774 14.90 25.95 28.87
C GLU A 774 13.77 25.67 27.89
N LEU A 775 14.07 24.81 26.92
CA LEU A 775 13.09 24.28 25.99
C LEU A 775 12.33 23.14 26.68
N VAL A 776 11.02 23.31 26.82
CA VAL A 776 10.12 22.22 27.19
C VAL A 776 9.25 21.85 26.00
N ARG A 777 8.65 20.67 26.07
CA ARG A 777 7.85 20.13 24.97
C ARG A 777 6.71 19.28 25.48
N GLU A 778 5.61 19.32 24.74
CA GLU A 778 4.46 18.43 24.93
C GLU A 778 4.12 17.73 23.63
N GLU A 779 3.49 16.58 23.75
CA GLU A 779 2.93 15.88 22.61
C GLU A 779 1.51 16.37 22.33
N LEU A 780 1.25 16.66 21.06
CA LEU A 780 -0.08 16.91 20.53
C LEU A 780 -0.67 15.60 20.03
N ALA A 781 -1.92 15.34 20.37
CA ALA A 781 -2.58 14.09 20.03
C ALA A 781 -4.02 14.32 19.52
N THR A 782 -4.60 13.27 18.93
CA THR A 782 -5.96 13.19 18.39
C THR A 782 -6.57 11.84 18.71
N LEU A 783 -7.90 11.75 18.79
CA LEU A 783 -8.62 10.48 18.93
C LEU A 783 -8.85 9.77 17.57
N GLU A 784 -8.48 10.41 16.47
CA GLU A 784 -8.66 9.87 15.11
C GLU A 784 -7.53 8.91 14.70
N GLY A 785 -7.25 7.90 15.53
CA GLY A 785 -6.21 6.91 15.27
C GLY A 785 -6.20 5.74 16.27
N ASP A 786 -5.12 4.97 16.26
CA ASP A 786 -4.98 3.70 17.00
C ASP A 786 -3.93 3.73 18.14
N GLY A 787 -3.49 4.93 18.52
CA GLY A 787 -2.44 5.17 19.51
C GLY A 787 -1.05 5.35 18.90
N THR A 788 -0.86 5.09 17.60
CA THR A 788 0.42 5.31 16.90
C THR A 788 0.24 5.97 15.54
N VAL A 789 -0.76 5.54 14.77
CA VAL A 789 -1.01 6.00 13.41
C VAL A 789 -2.36 6.70 13.34
N VAL A 790 -2.35 7.92 12.80
CA VAL A 790 -3.58 8.65 12.50
C VAL A 790 -4.26 8.03 11.28
N TYR A 791 -5.59 7.90 11.30
CA TYR A 791 -6.31 7.21 10.23
C TYR A 791 -6.08 7.76 8.81
N PRO A 792 -5.84 9.08 8.56
CA PRO A 792 -5.61 9.56 7.21
C PRO A 792 -4.30 9.04 6.63
N SER A 793 -3.36 8.58 7.46
CA SER A 793 -2.14 7.92 6.96
C SER A 793 -2.41 6.47 6.53
N VAL A 794 -3.55 5.88 6.92
CA VAL A 794 -3.89 4.47 6.64
C VAL A 794 -4.78 4.30 5.42
N ILE A 795 -5.67 5.25 5.12
CA ILE A 795 -6.73 5.10 4.11
C ILE A 795 -6.42 5.93 2.85
N GLU A 796 -5.45 5.48 2.03
CA GLU A 796 -4.88 6.33 0.98
C GLU A 796 -4.57 5.63 -0.36
N SER A 797 -4.52 4.30 -0.43
CA SER A 797 -4.22 3.57 -1.68
C SER A 797 -5.40 3.52 -2.66
N GLY A 798 -6.55 4.10 -2.31
CA GLY A 798 -7.79 3.96 -3.08
C GLY A 798 -8.42 2.56 -3.00
N GLY A 799 -8.00 1.75 -2.00
CA GLY A 799 -8.57 0.43 -1.72
C GLY A 799 -9.89 0.48 -0.94
N GLU A 800 -10.40 -0.69 -0.58
CA GLU A 800 -11.58 -0.80 0.29
C GLU A 800 -11.21 -0.49 1.75
N SER A 801 -11.82 0.56 2.30
CA SER A 801 -11.43 1.13 3.58
C SER A 801 -12.37 0.74 4.72
N PHE A 802 -11.80 0.34 5.85
CA PHE A 802 -12.52 -0.03 7.05
C PHE A 802 -11.89 0.58 8.30
N TYR A 803 -12.71 0.74 9.34
CA TYR A 803 -12.34 1.37 10.60
C TYR A 803 -12.67 0.43 11.76
N LEU A 804 -11.67 0.05 12.53
CA LEU A 804 -11.80 -0.76 13.75
C LEU A 804 -11.92 0.16 14.97
N ASN A 805 -13.10 0.20 15.59
CA ASN A 805 -13.35 0.99 16.78
C ASN A 805 -12.77 0.30 18.04
N LEU A 806 -11.53 0.65 18.37
CA LEU A 806 -10.77 0.05 19.47
C LEU A 806 -11.38 0.38 20.85
N PRO A 807 -11.80 1.62 21.18
CA PRO A 807 -12.35 1.94 22.49
C PRO A 807 -13.57 1.13 22.88
N THR A 808 -14.50 0.95 21.93
CA THR A 808 -15.73 0.20 22.17
C THR A 808 -15.46 -1.30 22.28
N TYR A 809 -14.57 -1.84 21.44
CA TYR A 809 -14.12 -3.23 21.53
C TYR A 809 -13.47 -3.53 22.89
N ASN A 810 -12.47 -2.73 23.27
CA ASN A 810 -11.72 -2.87 24.51
C ASN A 810 -12.64 -2.87 25.73
N ARG A 811 -13.59 -1.93 25.78
CA ARG A 811 -14.58 -1.84 26.85
C ARG A 811 -15.52 -3.04 26.88
N ALA A 812 -16.01 -3.47 25.71
CA ALA A 812 -16.95 -4.58 25.61
C ALA A 812 -16.30 -5.92 25.99
N ARG A 813 -15.00 -6.09 25.74
CA ARG A 813 -14.25 -7.32 26.03
C ARG A 813 -13.50 -7.27 27.36
N GLY A 814 -13.32 -6.10 27.98
CA GLY A 814 -12.50 -5.94 29.17
C GLY A 814 -11.02 -6.19 28.87
N GLU A 815 -10.58 -5.84 27.66
CA GLU A 815 -9.22 -6.02 27.16
C GLU A 815 -8.62 -4.65 26.77
N SER A 816 -7.29 -4.56 26.73
CA SER A 816 -6.59 -3.38 26.22
C SER A 816 -5.88 -3.75 24.92
N ARG A 817 -6.46 -3.34 23.78
CA ARG A 817 -5.89 -3.48 22.44
C ARG A 817 -5.56 -2.11 21.86
N ASN A 818 -4.41 -2.00 21.23
CA ASN A 818 -3.86 -0.80 20.59
C ASN A 818 -3.08 -1.18 19.33
N HIS A 819 -2.42 -0.22 18.68
CA HIS A 819 -1.59 -0.44 17.48
C HIS A 819 -0.71 -1.69 17.57
N MET A 820 0.04 -1.90 18.66
CA MET A 820 0.99 -3.01 18.78
C MET A 820 0.35 -4.39 18.62
N ASN A 821 -0.82 -4.59 19.23
CA ASN A 821 -1.47 -5.90 19.35
C ASN A 821 -2.82 -5.94 18.62
N VAL A 822 -3.03 -5.04 17.67
CA VAL A 822 -4.27 -4.93 16.87
C VAL A 822 -4.57 -6.22 16.11
N MET A 823 -3.54 -6.93 15.66
CA MET A 823 -3.67 -8.22 14.96
C MET A 823 -4.25 -9.34 15.84
N SER A 824 -4.23 -9.18 17.16
CA SER A 824 -4.84 -10.10 18.12
C SER A 824 -6.30 -9.76 18.45
N VAL A 825 -6.90 -8.76 17.79
CA VAL A 825 -8.32 -8.41 17.97
C VAL A 825 -9.20 -9.46 17.30
N GLY A 826 -10.03 -10.16 18.08
CA GLY A 826 -10.81 -11.30 17.58
C GLY A 826 -11.77 -10.97 16.44
N VAL A 827 -12.41 -9.78 16.45
CA VAL A 827 -13.29 -9.34 15.34
C VAL A 827 -12.51 -8.95 14.08
N LEU A 828 -11.26 -8.52 14.21
CA LEU A 828 -10.38 -8.28 13.07
C LEU A 828 -9.94 -9.61 12.44
N GLN A 829 -9.66 -10.62 13.25
CA GLN A 829 -9.35 -11.97 12.79
C GLN A 829 -10.57 -12.59 12.09
N GLU A 830 -11.77 -12.46 12.65
CA GLU A 830 -13.02 -12.84 11.99
C GLU A 830 -13.17 -12.14 10.64
N PHE A 831 -12.91 -10.83 10.58
CA PHE A 831 -13.00 -10.09 9.33
C PHE A 831 -11.93 -10.51 8.32
N THR A 832 -10.70 -10.78 8.78
CA THR A 832 -9.62 -11.30 7.92
C THR A 832 -10.03 -12.63 7.31
N ASN A 833 -10.63 -13.55 8.10
CA ASN A 833 -11.16 -14.82 7.59
C ASN A 833 -12.27 -14.61 6.54
N ASN A 834 -13.21 -13.69 6.82
CA ASN A 834 -14.27 -13.30 5.90
C ASN A 834 -13.70 -12.80 4.55
N LEU A 835 -12.64 -11.99 4.58
CA LEU A 835 -11.95 -11.50 3.38
C LEU A 835 -11.23 -12.63 2.61
N LEU A 836 -10.56 -13.56 3.31
CA LEU A 836 -9.89 -14.72 2.71
C LEU A 836 -10.89 -15.67 2.03
N ALA A 837 -12.11 -15.75 2.56
CA ALA A 837 -13.21 -16.54 2.01
C ALA A 837 -14.03 -15.80 0.92
N ASP A 838 -13.60 -14.62 0.46
CA ASP A 838 -14.33 -13.75 -0.48
C ASP A 838 -15.80 -13.46 -0.06
N ASN A 839 -16.04 -13.40 1.25
CA ASN A 839 -17.31 -13.07 1.86
C ASN A 839 -17.13 -11.88 2.82
N PRO A 840 -17.08 -10.62 2.34
CA PRO A 840 -16.68 -9.44 3.11
C PRO A 840 -17.78 -8.96 4.08
N THR A 841 -18.40 -9.88 4.81
CA THR A 841 -19.31 -9.55 5.90
C THR A 841 -18.52 -8.82 6.98
N VAL A 842 -18.89 -7.57 7.26
CA VAL A 842 -18.22 -6.71 8.24
C VAL A 842 -18.69 -7.06 9.66
N PRO A 843 -17.81 -7.50 10.58
CA PRO A 843 -18.17 -7.84 11.95
C PRO A 843 -18.48 -6.62 12.85
N GLU A 844 -18.95 -6.90 14.07
CA GLU A 844 -19.15 -5.87 15.09
C GLU A 844 -17.85 -5.08 15.36
N PHE A 845 -17.97 -3.79 15.66
CA PHE A 845 -16.86 -2.84 15.90
C PHE A 845 -16.04 -2.44 14.66
N ILE A 846 -16.33 -3.00 13.48
CA ILE A 846 -15.74 -2.57 12.21
C ILE A 846 -16.80 -1.85 11.39
N SER A 847 -16.44 -0.73 10.75
CA SER A 847 -17.31 0.01 9.84
C SER A 847 -16.59 0.33 8.52
N SER A 848 -17.34 0.40 7.43
CA SER A 848 -16.85 0.91 6.13
C SER A 848 -16.95 2.43 6.02
N GLU A 849 -17.60 3.09 6.99
CA GLU A 849 -17.70 4.54 7.08
C GLU A 849 -16.84 5.05 8.23
N LYS A 850 -16.25 6.23 8.05
CA LYS A 850 -15.47 6.92 9.09
C LYS A 850 -16.35 7.11 10.34
N PRO A 851 -15.95 6.58 11.51
CA PRO A 851 -16.72 6.78 12.74
C PRO A 851 -16.76 8.26 13.14
N GLU A 852 -17.88 8.71 13.72
CA GLU A 852 -17.97 10.04 14.34
C GLU A 852 -17.32 10.03 15.72
N LEU A 853 -16.62 11.12 16.06
CA LEU A 853 -16.19 11.36 17.44
C LEU A 853 -17.43 11.60 18.31
N LEU A 854 -17.71 10.66 19.22
CA LEU A 854 -18.87 10.78 20.10
C LEU A 854 -18.57 11.75 21.24
N PRO A 855 -19.43 12.75 21.50
CA PRO A 855 -19.28 13.69 22.61
C PRO A 855 -19.09 12.99 23.97
N SER A 856 -19.72 11.83 24.15
CA SER A 856 -19.68 11.03 25.37
C SER A 856 -18.35 10.32 25.66
N GLN A 857 -17.34 10.42 24.79
CA GLN A 857 -15.98 9.95 25.09
C GLN A 857 -15.27 10.99 25.96
N SER A 858 -15.71 11.13 27.22
CA SER A 858 -14.91 11.88 28.18
C SER A 858 -13.60 11.15 28.37
N SER A 859 -12.49 11.78 28.00
CA SER A 859 -11.16 11.27 28.29
C SER A 859 -10.56 12.05 29.45
N LEU A 860 -9.73 11.35 30.22
CA LEU A 860 -9.05 11.87 31.38
C LEU A 860 -7.55 11.74 31.14
N LYS A 861 -6.83 12.86 31.14
CA LYS A 861 -5.37 12.88 31.04
C LYS A 861 -4.80 13.36 32.35
N LEU A 862 -4.04 12.50 33.02
CA LEU A 862 -3.39 12.77 34.30
C LEU A 862 -1.90 12.87 34.08
N SER A 863 -1.31 14.02 34.37
CA SER A 863 0.11 14.26 34.15
C SER A 863 0.81 14.66 35.44
N VAL A 864 1.99 14.09 35.68
CA VAL A 864 2.91 14.51 36.73
C VAL A 864 4.21 15.00 36.14
N TYR A 865 4.76 16.03 36.76
CA TYR A 865 6.08 16.56 36.43
C TYR A 865 7.03 16.25 37.58
N SER A 866 8.18 15.67 37.22
CA SER A 866 9.19 15.03 38.08
C SER A 866 9.56 15.77 39.38
N PRO A 867 10.11 15.10 40.41
CA PRO A 867 10.56 13.69 40.45
C PRO A 867 9.58 12.75 41.17
N ILE A 868 8.50 12.37 40.49
CA ILE A 868 7.49 11.42 40.98
C ILE A 868 7.07 10.46 39.85
N THR A 869 6.60 9.25 40.20
CA THR A 869 5.89 8.33 39.29
C THR A 869 4.38 8.60 39.31
N ILE A 870 3.64 7.99 38.38
CA ILE A 870 2.18 7.97 38.39
C ILE A 870 1.70 6.56 38.02
N ASP A 871 0.81 6.04 38.85
CA ASP A 871 0.25 4.70 38.73
C ASP A 871 -1.27 4.80 38.92
N ALA A 872 -2.04 4.25 37.98
CA ALA A 872 -3.50 4.25 38.05
C ALA A 872 -4.05 2.86 38.30
N TYR A 873 -5.08 2.79 39.14
CA TYR A 873 -5.81 1.57 39.45
C TYR A 873 -7.30 1.81 39.26
N ASP A 874 -7.96 0.95 38.49
CA ASP A 874 -9.42 1.01 38.33
C ASP A 874 -10.16 0.38 39.52
N SER A 875 -11.50 0.35 39.44
CA SER A 875 -12.35 -0.27 40.48
C SER A 875 -12.18 -1.79 40.63
N THR A 876 -11.58 -2.47 39.63
CA THR A 876 -11.28 -3.91 39.64
C THR A 876 -9.82 -4.20 40.03
N ASN A 877 -9.05 -3.15 40.33
CA ASN A 877 -7.63 -3.18 40.64
C ASN A 877 -6.75 -3.66 39.47
N LEU A 878 -7.22 -3.48 38.23
CA LEU A 878 -6.34 -3.45 37.06
C LEU A 878 -5.47 -2.20 37.12
N HIS A 879 -4.24 -2.34 36.62
CA HIS A 879 -3.18 -1.35 36.80
C HIS A 879 -2.67 -0.82 35.45
N THR A 880 -2.42 0.48 35.41
CA THR A 880 -1.70 1.15 34.32
C THR A 880 -0.63 2.06 34.92
N GLY A 881 0.63 1.81 34.59
CA GLY A 881 1.76 2.46 35.25
C GLY A 881 3.03 1.62 35.18
N LEU A 882 4.04 2.03 35.95
CA LEU A 882 5.35 1.36 35.97
C LEU A 882 5.27 0.02 36.70
N ILE A 883 6.02 -0.97 36.22
CA ILE A 883 6.14 -2.28 36.87
C ILE A 883 7.60 -2.61 37.19
N PRO A 884 7.86 -3.48 38.19
CA PRO A 884 9.19 -4.03 38.38
C PRO A 884 9.69 -4.74 37.12
N SER A 885 10.99 -4.62 36.84
CA SER A 885 11.56 -5.27 35.66
C SER A 885 11.30 -6.79 35.70
N PRO A 886 10.71 -7.38 34.64
CA PRO A 886 10.53 -8.82 34.53
C PRO A 886 11.85 -9.53 34.19
N ILE A 887 12.90 -8.78 33.83
CA ILE A 887 14.20 -9.29 33.43
C ILE A 887 15.21 -9.01 34.55
N PRO A 888 15.82 -10.04 35.17
CA PRO A 888 16.85 -9.84 36.18
C PRO A 888 18.01 -8.98 35.67
N ASP A 889 18.46 -8.01 36.48
CA ASP A 889 19.62 -7.14 36.20
C ASP A 889 19.52 -6.25 34.93
N SER A 890 18.31 -6.09 34.39
CA SER A 890 18.00 -5.14 33.32
C SER A 890 18.10 -3.69 33.80
N ASP A 891 18.62 -2.81 32.95
CA ASP A 891 18.66 -1.36 33.14
C ASP A 891 17.53 -0.63 32.37
N LEU A 892 16.52 -1.37 31.93
CA LEU A 892 15.34 -0.86 31.23
C LEU A 892 14.20 -0.59 32.23
N THR A 893 13.36 0.39 31.91
CA THR A 893 12.16 0.72 32.68
C THR A 893 10.95 0.04 32.05
N PHE A 894 10.11 -0.64 32.83
CA PHE A 894 8.96 -1.39 32.33
C PHE A 894 7.64 -0.79 32.80
N PHE A 895 6.58 -0.96 32.02
CA PHE A 895 5.22 -0.53 32.34
C PHE A 895 4.19 -1.53 31.81
N GLU A 896 2.94 -1.38 32.26
CA GLU A 896 1.80 -2.12 31.73
C GLU A 896 0.56 -1.23 31.61
N GLU A 897 -0.39 -1.64 30.76
CA GLU A 897 -1.61 -0.90 30.42
C GLU A 897 -2.85 -1.81 30.52
N LYS A 898 -3.07 -2.41 31.69
CA LYS A 898 -4.12 -3.44 31.85
C LYS A 898 -5.53 -2.86 31.97
N ILE A 899 -5.66 -1.58 32.33
CA ILE A 899 -6.97 -0.91 32.34
C ILE A 899 -7.41 -0.72 30.88
N PRO A 900 -8.62 -1.14 30.47
CA PRO A 900 -9.11 -0.93 29.10
C PRO A 900 -9.04 0.55 28.69
N ASN A 901 -8.56 0.81 27.46
CA ASN A 901 -8.40 2.16 26.88
C ASN A 901 -7.44 3.09 27.62
N SER A 902 -6.69 2.57 28.58
CA SER A 902 -5.67 3.36 29.26
C SER A 902 -4.35 3.33 28.51
N TYR A 903 -3.50 4.31 28.79
CA TYR A 903 -2.11 4.30 28.35
C TYR A 903 -1.18 4.92 29.40
N TYR A 904 0.10 4.54 29.37
CA TYR A 904 1.17 5.19 30.16
C TYR A 904 2.24 5.75 29.22
N LYS A 905 2.64 7.01 29.45
CA LYS A 905 3.60 7.70 28.57
C LYS A 905 4.57 8.59 29.32
N GLU A 906 5.84 8.54 28.90
CA GLU A 906 6.87 9.49 29.30
C GLU A 906 7.27 10.38 28.11
N PHE A 907 7.11 11.70 28.26
CA PHE A 907 7.39 12.68 27.21
C PHE A 907 7.92 13.97 27.84
N GLY A 908 9.06 14.48 27.38
CA GLY A 908 9.75 15.58 28.05
C GLY A 908 10.03 15.26 29.53
N GLU A 909 9.66 16.16 30.44
CA GLU A 909 9.72 15.94 31.90
C GLU A 909 8.46 15.29 32.49
N GLY A 910 7.40 15.18 31.68
CA GLY A 910 6.08 14.73 32.08
C GLY A 910 5.91 13.21 32.00
N LYS A 911 5.21 12.65 32.98
CA LYS A 911 4.70 11.27 32.95
C LYS A 911 3.18 11.35 32.96
N THR A 912 2.55 10.67 32.03
CA THR A 912 1.11 10.78 31.81
C THR A 912 0.45 9.41 31.85
N VAL A 913 -0.71 9.35 32.48
CA VAL A 913 -1.67 8.26 32.34
C VAL A 913 -2.95 8.80 31.70
N GLY A 914 -3.35 8.18 30.59
CA GLY A 914 -4.65 8.41 29.96
C GLY A 914 -5.66 7.37 30.42
N LEU A 915 -6.90 7.79 30.68
CA LEU A 915 -7.98 6.95 31.20
C LEU A 915 -9.33 7.35 30.59
N ASP A 916 -10.29 6.42 30.63
CA ASP A 916 -11.69 6.71 30.32
C ASP A 916 -12.30 7.56 31.46
N GLY A 917 -12.95 8.69 31.15
CA GLY A 917 -13.53 9.60 32.15
C GLY A 917 -14.80 9.09 32.84
N SER A 918 -15.32 7.92 32.45
CA SER A 918 -16.57 7.35 32.98
C SER A 918 -16.41 6.49 34.24
N ASP A 919 -15.18 6.14 34.60
CA ASP A 919 -14.88 5.22 35.70
C ASP A 919 -14.25 5.90 36.91
N THR A 920 -14.20 5.16 38.01
CA THR A 920 -13.50 5.57 39.24
C THR A 920 -12.10 5.00 39.27
N TYR A 921 -11.12 5.85 39.59
CA TYR A 921 -9.72 5.47 39.66
C TYR A 921 -9.05 5.90 40.96
N ARG A 922 -8.14 5.07 41.43
CA ARG A 922 -7.18 5.40 42.48
C ARG A 922 -5.83 5.66 41.83
N ILE A 923 -5.35 6.88 41.95
CA ILE A 923 -4.08 7.33 41.39
C ILE A 923 -3.07 7.41 42.53
N VAL A 924 -1.95 6.70 42.37
CA VAL A 924 -0.84 6.69 43.31
C VAL A 924 0.37 7.32 42.63
N MET A 925 1.07 8.17 43.34
CA MET A 925 2.28 8.82 42.85
C MET A 925 3.38 8.63 43.89
N ASN A 926 4.47 7.98 43.49
CA ASN A 926 5.58 7.65 44.40
C ASN A 926 6.78 8.55 44.11
N GLY A 927 7.32 9.19 45.14
CA GLY A 927 8.49 10.05 45.02
C GLY A 927 9.73 9.28 44.60
N THR A 928 10.44 9.79 43.58
CA THR A 928 11.69 9.18 43.08
C THR A 928 12.92 10.04 43.37
N GLY A 929 12.71 11.27 43.85
CA GLY A 929 13.77 12.22 44.13
C GLY A 929 13.34 13.34 45.07
N TYR A 930 14.23 14.31 45.27
CA TYR A 930 14.00 15.46 46.13
C TYR A 930 13.65 16.69 45.30
N GLY A 931 12.58 17.41 45.64
CA GLY A 931 12.21 18.65 44.96
C GLY A 931 10.75 19.03 45.15
N THR A 932 10.16 19.57 44.08
CA THR A 932 8.71 19.73 43.94
C THR A 932 8.20 18.92 42.76
N PHE A 933 6.94 18.52 42.80
CA PHE A 933 6.23 17.92 41.67
C PHE A 933 4.94 18.70 41.41
N THR A 934 4.50 18.72 40.16
CA THR A 934 3.20 19.28 39.77
C THR A 934 2.31 18.14 39.30
N PHE A 935 1.05 18.13 39.72
CA PHE A 935 0.02 17.21 39.20
C PHE A 935 -1.04 18.00 38.45
N GLU A 936 -1.32 17.56 37.23
CA GLU A 936 -2.35 18.11 36.35
C GLU A 936 -3.37 17.04 36.01
N LYS A 937 -4.64 17.38 36.19
CA LYS A 937 -5.78 16.60 35.72
C LYS A 937 -6.48 17.39 34.63
N LYS A 938 -6.48 16.87 33.40
CA LYS A 938 -7.21 17.42 32.26
C LYS A 938 -8.41 16.54 31.95
N GLU A 939 -9.61 17.12 31.97
CA GLU A 939 -10.88 16.47 31.64
C GLU A 939 -11.46 17.09 30.38
N PHE A 940 -11.72 16.26 29.37
CA PHE A 940 -12.31 16.71 28.12
C PHE A 940 -13.84 16.57 28.16
N SER A 941 -14.57 17.65 27.87
CA SER A 941 -16.03 17.66 27.79
C SER A 941 -16.55 17.30 26.41
N GLU A 942 -17.87 17.08 26.34
CA GLU A 942 -18.62 16.70 25.13
C GLU A 942 -18.41 17.62 23.91
N ASP A 943 -18.03 18.88 24.13
CA ASP A 943 -17.76 19.89 23.10
C ASP A 943 -16.27 20.04 22.74
N GLY A 944 -15.41 19.18 23.28
CA GLY A 944 -13.95 19.22 23.09
C GLY A 944 -13.23 20.24 23.96
N ALA A 945 -13.92 20.97 24.84
CA ALA A 945 -13.26 21.86 25.80
C ALA A 945 -12.58 21.04 26.92
N ALA A 946 -11.34 21.39 27.26
CA ALA A 946 -10.62 20.75 28.36
C ALA A 946 -10.70 21.60 29.63
N THR A 947 -11.13 21.02 30.74
CA THR A 947 -10.99 21.62 32.07
C THR A 947 -9.72 21.09 32.71
N THR A 948 -8.79 21.99 33.08
CA THR A 948 -7.54 21.62 33.75
C THR A 948 -7.63 21.94 35.24
N THR A 949 -7.28 20.97 36.08
CA THR A 949 -7.12 21.12 37.52
C THR A 949 -5.65 20.90 37.86
N THR A 950 -5.00 21.91 38.44
CA THR A 950 -3.56 21.87 38.73
C THR A 950 -3.26 21.94 40.22
N PHE A 951 -2.25 21.18 40.65
CA PHE A 951 -1.62 21.26 41.95
C PHE A 951 -0.14 21.56 41.73
N THR A 952 0.21 22.84 41.83
CA THR A 952 1.53 23.34 41.47
C THR A 952 2.55 23.13 42.59
N ASP A 953 3.72 22.58 42.23
CA ASP A 953 4.94 22.58 43.04
C ASP A 953 4.79 21.99 44.47
N LEU A 954 4.11 20.85 44.58
CA LEU A 954 3.99 20.10 45.83
C LEU A 954 5.35 19.51 46.24
N PRO A 955 5.71 19.51 47.54
CA PRO A 955 6.98 18.95 48.00
C PRO A 955 7.05 17.43 47.79
N VAL A 956 8.21 16.92 47.37
CA VAL A 956 8.46 15.48 47.19
C VAL A 956 9.84 15.06 47.68
N THR A 957 9.89 13.87 48.25
CA THR A 957 11.10 13.12 48.61
C THR A 957 10.92 11.65 48.18
N PRO A 958 11.96 10.81 48.17
CA PRO A 958 11.82 9.39 47.88
C PRO A 958 10.90 8.59 48.83
N LEU A 959 10.51 9.17 49.97
CA LEU A 959 9.57 8.56 50.91
C LEU A 959 8.12 9.02 50.66
N THR A 960 7.93 10.06 49.85
CA THR A 960 6.63 10.69 49.67
C THR A 960 5.70 9.82 48.82
N VAL A 961 4.47 9.63 49.30
CA VAL A 961 3.38 8.98 48.56
C VAL A 961 2.21 9.96 48.47
N ALA A 962 1.79 10.27 47.24
CA ALA A 962 0.60 11.07 47.01
C ALA A 962 -0.52 10.20 46.39
N GLU A 963 -1.74 10.35 46.90
CA GLU A 963 -2.91 9.59 46.43
C GLU A 963 -4.05 10.53 46.04
N VAL A 964 -4.68 10.23 44.90
CA VAL A 964 -5.87 10.94 44.40
C VAL A 964 -6.94 9.91 44.05
N GLU A 965 -8.14 10.13 44.54
CA GLU A 965 -9.32 9.39 44.08
C GLU A 965 -10.01 10.24 43.01
N VAL A 966 -10.08 9.70 41.80
CA VAL A 966 -10.77 10.33 40.67
C VAL A 966 -12.11 9.64 40.50
N LEU A 967 -13.19 10.41 40.68
CA LEU A 967 -14.56 9.93 40.53
C LEU A 967 -15.21 10.59 39.29
N PRO A 968 -16.09 9.88 38.57
CA PRO A 968 -16.95 10.48 37.56
C PRO A 968 -17.75 11.62 38.20
N ASP A 969 -17.80 12.78 37.53
CA ASP A 969 -18.57 13.97 37.94
C ASP A 969 -18.18 14.62 39.28
N ALA A 970 -16.97 14.33 39.80
CA ALA A 970 -16.49 14.97 41.02
C ALA A 970 -16.36 16.49 40.87
N THR A 971 -17.16 17.24 41.63
CA THR A 971 -17.06 18.71 41.70
C THR A 971 -15.79 19.22 42.41
N THR A 972 -15.06 18.33 43.10
CA THR A 972 -13.81 18.67 43.78
C THR A 972 -12.83 17.50 43.74
N THR A 973 -11.61 17.76 43.29
CA THR A 973 -10.47 16.84 43.36
C THR A 973 -9.60 17.21 44.57
N VAL A 974 -9.14 16.24 45.36
CA VAL A 974 -8.20 16.47 46.48
C VAL A 974 -7.03 15.51 46.39
N ILE A 975 -5.84 15.98 46.79
CA ILE A 975 -4.63 15.14 46.91
C ILE A 975 -4.39 14.85 48.38
N LYS A 976 -4.24 13.58 48.73
CA LYS A 976 -3.71 13.14 50.02
C LYS A 976 -2.21 12.96 49.90
N LEU A 977 -1.44 13.54 50.81
CA LEU A 977 0.01 13.49 50.81
C LEU A 977 0.51 12.85 52.11
N ASP A 978 1.19 11.73 51.99
CA ASP A 978 2.09 11.15 53.00
C ASP A 978 3.50 11.64 52.67
N SER A 979 4.05 12.51 53.52
CA SER A 979 5.32 13.19 53.24
C SER A 979 6.54 12.45 53.76
N ASP A 980 6.37 11.60 54.77
CA ASP A 980 7.47 10.89 55.45
C ASP A 980 7.47 9.37 55.26
N GLY A 981 6.45 8.83 54.58
CA GLY A 981 6.36 7.44 54.15
C GLY A 981 5.95 6.50 55.28
N ASP A 982 5.29 7.00 56.33
CA ASP A 982 4.83 6.18 57.45
C ASP A 982 3.51 5.45 57.20
N GLY A 983 2.83 5.77 56.08
CA GLY A 983 1.57 5.19 55.65
C GLY A 983 0.33 5.97 56.10
N ASP A 984 0.48 7.03 56.90
CA ASP A 984 -0.59 7.93 57.30
C ASP A 984 -0.63 9.20 56.42
N THR A 985 -1.82 9.74 56.17
CA THR A 985 -1.96 10.99 55.40
C THR A 985 -1.64 12.21 56.28
N ASP A 986 -0.58 12.95 55.95
CA ASP A 986 -0.21 14.20 56.61
C ASP A 986 -1.04 15.40 56.18
N PHE A 987 -1.27 15.51 54.87
CA PHE A 987 -1.94 16.66 54.26
C PHE A 987 -3.05 16.22 53.30
N THR A 988 -4.15 16.97 53.30
CA THR A 988 -5.20 16.87 52.27
C THR A 988 -5.34 18.23 51.59
N LEU A 989 -5.02 18.28 50.31
CA LEU A 989 -4.81 19.50 49.55
C LEU A 989 -5.92 19.69 48.52
N ARG A 990 -6.25 20.95 48.24
CA ARG A 990 -7.16 21.36 47.16
C ARG A 990 -6.35 21.95 46.00
N PRO A 991 -6.91 21.99 44.77
CA PRO A 991 -6.20 22.51 43.61
C PRO A 991 -5.73 23.95 43.83
N SER A 992 -4.54 24.24 43.34
CA SER A 992 -3.96 25.58 43.37
C SER A 992 -2.89 25.70 42.30
N ASP A 993 -3.03 26.72 41.46
CA ASP A 993 -2.06 27.05 40.42
C ASP A 993 -0.84 27.81 40.98
N THR A 994 -0.79 28.02 42.30
CA THR A 994 0.26 28.80 42.97
C THR A 994 0.98 27.94 44.00
N PHE A 995 2.31 28.05 44.04
CA PHE A 995 3.14 27.40 45.05
C PHE A 995 2.78 27.82 46.49
N ASP A 996 2.61 26.86 47.40
CA ASP A 996 2.45 27.11 48.84
C ASP A 996 3.77 26.89 49.59
N PRO A 997 4.51 27.96 49.92
CA PRO A 997 5.80 27.84 50.60
C PRO A 997 5.67 27.40 52.07
N VAL A 998 4.49 27.55 52.70
CA VAL A 998 4.27 27.12 54.08
C VAL A 998 4.03 25.61 54.12
N LEU A 999 3.22 25.08 53.20
CA LEU A 999 3.07 23.64 52.98
C LEU A 999 4.42 22.98 52.71
N PHE A 1000 5.20 23.54 51.78
CA PHE A 1000 6.54 23.03 51.46
C PHE A 1000 7.44 22.96 52.71
N LEU A 1001 7.48 24.02 53.51
CA LEU A 1001 8.28 24.08 54.73
C LEU A 1001 7.79 23.13 55.83
N ASN A 1002 6.49 22.89 55.93
CA ASN A 1002 5.95 21.91 56.88
C ASN A 1002 6.26 20.47 56.44
N SER A 1003 6.17 20.17 55.16
CA SER A 1003 6.58 18.87 54.61
C SER A 1003 8.08 18.63 54.81
N LEU A 1004 8.91 19.68 54.65
CA LEU A 1004 10.33 19.63 54.99
C LEU A 1004 10.57 19.33 56.48
N LYS A 1005 9.67 19.69 57.40
CA LYS A 1005 9.82 19.30 58.81
C LYS A 1005 9.60 17.80 59.00
N LEU A 1006 8.59 17.24 58.36
CA LEU A 1006 8.26 15.81 58.42
C LEU A 1006 9.42 15.00 57.85
N PHE A 1007 9.95 15.40 56.68
CA PHE A 1007 11.19 14.84 56.15
C PHE A 1007 12.36 14.94 57.14
N VAL A 1008 12.57 16.10 57.79
CA VAL A 1008 13.64 16.23 58.79
C VAL A 1008 13.43 15.32 60.01
N TYR A 1009 12.18 14.96 60.35
CA TYR A 1009 11.89 13.99 61.42
C TYR A 1009 12.11 12.54 60.98
N SER A 1010 11.93 12.21 59.70
CA SER A 1010 12.22 10.87 59.18
C SER A 1010 13.72 10.60 59.04
N LEU A 1011 14.54 11.64 58.95
CA LEU A 1011 16.00 11.52 59.02
C LEU A 1011 16.45 11.15 60.45
N ASP A 1012 17.32 10.14 60.60
CA ASP A 1012 17.93 9.72 61.88
C ASP A 1012 18.99 10.72 62.39
N LEU A 1013 18.58 11.97 62.59
CA LEU A 1013 19.46 13.08 62.97
C LEU A 1013 19.69 13.13 64.49
N PRO A 1014 20.88 13.58 64.95
CA PRO A 1014 21.09 13.82 66.37
C PRO A 1014 20.06 14.84 66.94
N PRO A 1015 19.43 14.60 68.11
CA PRO A 1015 18.32 15.41 68.62
C PRO A 1015 18.61 16.91 68.84
N LYS A 1016 19.87 17.33 68.87
CA LYS A 1016 20.24 18.76 68.93
C LYS A 1016 20.21 19.43 67.56
N ILE A 1017 20.45 18.67 66.50
CA ILE A 1017 20.53 19.12 65.10
C ILE A 1017 19.12 19.19 64.51
N GLU A 1018 18.31 18.13 64.68
CA GLU A 1018 16.90 18.12 64.30
C GLU A 1018 16.16 19.34 64.89
N ARG A 1019 16.20 19.52 66.22
CA ARG A 1019 15.64 20.71 66.88
C ARG A 1019 16.18 22.05 66.37
N TYR A 1020 17.40 22.08 65.84
CA TYR A 1020 17.94 23.29 65.21
C TYR A 1020 17.25 23.57 63.87
N PHE A 1021 17.10 22.55 63.01
CA PHE A 1021 16.41 22.66 61.73
C PHE A 1021 14.95 23.05 61.92
N ILE A 1022 14.21 22.36 62.80
CA ILE A 1022 12.80 22.67 63.08
C ILE A 1022 12.63 24.13 63.54
N LYS A 1023 13.45 24.59 64.51
CA LYS A 1023 13.42 25.99 64.96
C LYS A 1023 13.81 26.99 63.88
N TRP A 1024 14.64 26.60 62.92
CA TRP A 1024 15.01 27.44 61.80
C TRP A 1024 13.86 27.53 60.79
N ILE A 1025 13.25 26.40 60.43
CA ILE A 1025 12.05 26.32 59.58
C ILE A 1025 10.93 27.17 60.17
N ASP A 1026 10.63 27.05 61.46
CA ASP A 1026 9.60 27.87 62.14
C ASP A 1026 9.86 29.39 62.03
N LYS A 1027 11.13 29.81 62.02
CA LYS A 1027 11.50 31.22 61.83
C LYS A 1027 11.34 31.67 60.38
N VAL A 1028 11.49 30.76 59.43
CA VAL A 1028 11.27 31.02 58.00
C VAL A 1028 9.78 31.15 57.74
N ILE A 1029 8.95 30.20 58.21
CA ILE A 1029 7.48 30.25 58.14
C ILE A 1029 6.95 31.57 58.70
N LYS A 1030 7.33 31.95 59.93
CA LYS A 1030 6.96 33.24 60.54
C LYS A 1030 7.43 34.47 59.76
N GLY A 1031 8.46 34.32 58.92
CA GLY A 1031 8.94 35.37 58.03
C GLY A 1031 8.02 35.54 56.82
N ILE A 1032 7.61 34.42 56.22
CA ILE A 1032 6.70 34.34 55.08
C ILE A 1032 5.32 34.86 55.48
N GLU A 1033 4.75 34.38 56.59
CA GLU A 1033 3.45 34.83 57.13
C GLU A 1033 3.40 36.35 57.42
N LYS A 1034 4.57 36.98 57.63
CA LYS A 1034 4.71 38.43 57.85
C LYS A 1034 5.00 39.22 56.56
N GLY A 1035 4.93 38.58 55.40
CA GLY A 1035 5.23 39.18 54.10
C GLY A 1035 6.70 39.57 53.89
N LYS A 1036 7.65 39.00 54.65
CA LYS A 1036 9.07 39.40 54.63
C LYS A 1036 9.91 38.55 53.65
N ILE A 1037 9.42 38.35 52.41
CA ILE A 1037 9.98 37.42 51.41
C ILE A 1037 11.47 37.68 51.12
N LYS A 1038 11.88 38.92 50.80
CA LYS A 1038 13.32 39.27 50.59
C LYS A 1038 14.22 38.94 51.79
N GLY A 1039 13.68 39.05 53.00
CA GLY A 1039 14.39 38.70 54.24
C GLY A 1039 14.50 37.20 54.45
N VAL A 1040 13.50 36.44 53.99
CA VAL A 1040 13.48 34.98 53.96
C VAL A 1040 14.49 34.44 52.95
N GLU A 1041 14.50 34.94 51.71
CA GLU A 1041 15.48 34.57 50.68
C GLU A 1041 16.93 34.73 51.16
N LYS A 1042 17.24 35.88 51.80
CA LYS A 1042 18.58 36.13 52.34
C LYS A 1042 18.97 35.09 53.40
N LYS A 1043 18.03 34.66 54.24
CA LYS A 1043 18.26 33.63 55.26
C LYS A 1043 18.42 32.24 54.63
N LEU A 1044 17.65 31.92 53.60
CA LEU A 1044 17.75 30.67 52.83
C LEU A 1044 19.14 30.55 52.19
N LYS A 1045 19.58 31.56 51.42
CA LYS A 1045 20.93 31.61 50.83
C LYS A 1045 22.05 31.44 51.87
N GLN A 1046 21.89 32.04 53.05
CA GLN A 1046 22.84 31.87 54.15
C GLN A 1046 22.83 30.46 54.76
N ALA A 1047 21.66 29.81 54.84
CA ALA A 1047 21.53 28.46 55.35
C ALA A 1047 22.15 27.45 54.37
N ILE A 1048 21.78 27.51 53.09
CA ILE A 1048 22.35 26.69 52.02
C ILE A 1048 23.88 26.79 52.04
N LYS A 1049 24.44 28.01 52.00
CA LYS A 1049 25.90 28.22 52.06
C LYS A 1049 26.55 27.57 53.29
N LYS A 1050 25.90 27.59 54.46
CA LYS A 1050 26.44 26.99 55.69
C LYS A 1050 26.43 25.46 55.62
N LEU A 1051 25.36 24.88 55.08
CA LEU A 1051 25.21 23.45 54.90
C LEU A 1051 26.27 22.93 53.92
N SER A 1052 26.39 23.53 52.72
CA SER A 1052 27.34 23.08 51.68
C SER A 1052 28.81 23.04 52.15
N HIS A 1053 29.21 23.91 53.09
CA HIS A 1053 30.59 23.96 53.60
C HIS A 1053 30.85 22.99 54.78
N HIS A 1054 29.88 22.19 55.22
CA HIS A 1054 30.02 21.22 56.32
C HIS A 1054 30.63 21.82 57.60
N LYS A 1055 30.29 23.09 57.93
CA LYS A 1055 30.88 23.83 59.06
C LYS A 1055 30.11 23.62 60.36
N GLY A 1056 30.83 23.57 61.50
CA GLY A 1056 30.22 23.58 62.83
C GLY A 1056 29.50 22.28 63.22
N HIS A 1057 28.24 22.38 63.64
CA HIS A 1057 27.44 21.26 64.16
C HIS A 1057 27.01 20.23 63.10
N PHE A 1058 27.15 20.54 61.80
CA PHE A 1058 26.69 19.71 60.68
C PHE A 1058 27.69 18.62 60.24
N LYS A 1059 28.91 18.57 60.81
CA LYS A 1059 29.93 17.55 60.49
C LYS A 1059 29.55 16.10 60.86
N LYS A 1060 28.49 15.93 61.64
CA LYS A 1060 28.04 14.62 62.18
C LYS A 1060 26.84 14.04 61.43
N ILE A 1061 26.41 14.69 60.36
CA ILE A 1061 25.27 14.28 59.54
C ILE A 1061 25.83 13.56 58.31
N PRO A 1062 25.25 12.44 57.87
CA PRO A 1062 25.57 11.84 56.58
C PRO A 1062 25.50 12.87 55.45
N ASN A 1063 26.42 12.79 54.49
CA ASN A 1063 26.45 13.75 53.39
C ASN A 1063 25.18 13.67 52.52
N GLU A 1064 24.57 12.49 52.42
CA GLU A 1064 23.31 12.27 51.69
C GLU A 1064 22.15 13.05 52.30
N ASP A 1065 21.91 12.91 53.61
CA ASP A 1065 20.88 13.67 54.36
C ASP A 1065 21.10 15.19 54.30
N LEU A 1066 22.37 15.62 54.28
CA LEU A 1066 22.67 17.04 54.18
C LEU A 1066 22.43 17.57 52.77
N ASN A 1067 22.75 16.78 51.75
CA ASN A 1067 22.51 17.10 50.35
C ASN A 1067 21.01 17.14 50.02
N SER A 1068 20.22 16.19 50.55
CA SER A 1068 18.76 16.19 50.35
C SER A 1068 18.09 17.45 50.94
N ILE A 1069 18.48 17.86 52.15
CA ILE A 1069 18.02 19.12 52.75
C ILE A 1069 18.46 20.32 51.90
N ILE A 1070 19.69 20.33 51.37
CA ILE A 1070 20.17 21.42 50.50
C ILE A 1070 19.32 21.51 49.22
N ILE A 1071 19.01 20.38 48.57
CA ILE A 1071 18.19 20.33 47.36
C ILE A 1071 16.81 20.93 47.63
N MET A 1072 16.12 20.46 48.68
CA MET A 1072 14.79 20.98 49.06
C MET A 1072 14.82 22.49 49.36
N LEU A 1073 15.87 22.98 50.02
CA LEU A 1073 16.01 24.41 50.30
C LEU A 1073 16.32 25.26 49.07
N ASN A 1074 17.03 24.71 48.08
CA ASN A 1074 17.23 25.36 46.80
C ASN A 1074 15.91 25.45 46.04
N GLN A 1075 15.10 24.39 46.02
CA GLN A 1075 13.79 24.38 45.37
C GLN A 1075 12.85 25.42 45.98
N LEU A 1076 12.76 25.47 47.31
CA LEU A 1076 12.01 26.52 48.00
C LEU A 1076 12.49 27.93 47.62
N LEU A 1077 13.80 28.13 47.45
CA LEU A 1077 14.35 29.43 47.07
C LEU A 1077 14.00 29.82 45.63
N VAL A 1078 13.86 28.84 44.73
CA VAL A 1078 13.41 29.03 43.34
C VAL A 1078 11.95 29.48 43.34
N ASN A 1079 11.07 28.72 44.01
CA ASN A 1079 9.61 28.93 43.95
C ASN A 1079 9.08 30.08 44.82
N LEU A 1080 9.90 30.65 45.72
CA LEU A 1080 9.51 31.76 46.60
C LEU A 1080 9.48 33.15 45.95
N LYS A 1081 9.93 33.28 44.70
CA LYS A 1081 9.98 34.54 43.97
C LYS A 1081 8.82 34.64 43.00
#